data_AF-A0A2N6DSQ4-F1
#
_entry.id   AF-A0A2N6DSQ4-F1
#
_cell.length_a   1.000
_cell.length_b   1.000
_cell.length_c   1.000
_cell.angle_alpha   90.00
_cell.angle_beta   90.00
_cell.angle_gamma   90.00
#
_symmetry.space_group_name_H-M   'P 1'
#
loop_
_entity.id
_entity.type
_entity.pdbx_description
1 polymer ?
#
loop_
_entity_poly.entity_id
_entity_poly.type
_entity_poly.pdbx_seq_one_letter_code
_entity_poly.pdbx_strand_id
1 'polypeptide(L)'
;DSTPSGQATREQIFGTAGDDSSSGVGAIQHNTSFSASVGQWTKVLHVDFEVFETLSSVELLIDPQVFDAVNGIPGFSVDATNFTWNGSTKTLSLIDTSTVADLLADGLDVIIHYDIAQSGELDFFVNVDASGTYTDSGGATIDYSMATQTLYFSWRDAVSTEDFNVIQSGQQVMILPREGLGADFYGLDGSDEIHAGAGDDTVYGDQYFDGSSWVAVVGGADEIHGGEGSDTLYGGDSMDTLFGDTGDDTIYGDDDPAIDPVMANGGADTIDGGTGNDLLYGGVGGDTIYGGGDNDTIIGGTGADIIYGGYAGSDAGIDTVSYSNDTSAGISAWLDGITAGVGGEAAGDILSGIENLIGGSGDDSFYGSASDNELSGGGGDDTFFGSGGSDIFYGGDSTADSGIDTVSYANSSITDGGVDASLIAGGSSGLSAGDSYHGIENLIGTDFVDTLEGDSSDNVLTGGSGGDMLSGGAGSDTASYANAGAGVTAVLDSNFWDLQTGDAEGDQFNSIENLTGSIHDDVLYGDSKNNILAGGDGADKLYGLDGNDTLVVNQGEDIVVNGGAGTDTVELHGLDTSSYDLTPMADTVDSVEILDIADGTDTPITLNADDILNMLDGGGGLLTIQADSGDSLTITFDYSAGGDHLDTPIVQGVSDTYSILDGAENVVAQVQWDVIT
;
A
#
# COMPACT_ATOMS: atom_id res chain seq x y z
N ASP A 1 -7.59 -49.90 6.46
CA ASP A 1 -8.36 -50.12 5.23
C ASP A 1 -7.72 -49.31 4.11
N SER A 2 -8.04 -49.52 2.83
CA SER A 2 -7.39 -48.78 1.73
C SER A 2 -8.11 -47.46 1.42
N THR A 3 -7.42 -46.33 1.68
CA THR A 3 -7.89 -44.91 1.58
C THR A 3 -9.02 -44.58 2.56
N PRO A 4 -8.90 -43.48 3.33
CA PRO A 4 -8.80 -42.12 2.78
C PRO A 4 -7.48 -41.38 3.08
N SER A 5 -7.34 -40.21 2.44
CA SER A 5 -6.49 -39.09 2.84
C SER A 5 -6.84 -38.58 4.25
N GLY A 6 -5.87 -38.05 4.98
CA GLY A 6 -6.09 -37.44 6.31
C GLY A 6 -5.52 -38.26 7.47
N GLN A 7 -4.20 -38.51 7.44
CA GLN A 7 -3.41 -38.82 8.64
C GLN A 7 -2.16 -37.95 8.58
N ALA A 8 -2.26 -36.73 9.08
CA ALA A 8 -1.09 -35.96 9.49
C ALA A 8 -0.78 -36.34 10.94
N THR A 9 0.46 -36.73 11.22
CA THR A 9 0.98 -36.85 12.58
C THR A 9 2.06 -35.78 12.71
N ARG A 10 1.73 -34.61 13.26
CA ARG A 10 2.73 -33.61 13.65
C ARG A 10 3.49 -34.12 14.87
N GLU A 11 4.78 -33.84 14.91
CA GLU A 11 5.70 -34.23 15.97
C GLU A 11 6.13 -32.98 16.72
N GLN A 12 5.83 -32.86 18.01
CA GLN A 12 6.18 -31.66 18.77
C GLN A 12 7.42 -31.87 19.63
N ILE A 13 8.41 -30.99 19.49
CA ILE A 13 9.69 -31.04 20.20
C ILE A 13 9.86 -29.75 21.01
N PHE A 14 9.96 -29.91 22.33
CA PHE A 14 10.20 -28.81 23.25
C PHE A 14 11.65 -28.86 23.74
N GLY A 15 12.37 -27.74 23.61
CA GLY A 15 13.62 -27.53 24.32
C GLY A 15 13.39 -27.49 25.83
N THR A 16 14.46 -27.57 26.63
CA THR A 16 14.41 -27.12 28.03
C THR A 16 15.72 -26.45 28.41
N ALA A 17 15.70 -25.12 28.51
CA ALA A 17 16.76 -24.37 29.18
C ALA A 17 16.76 -24.73 30.68
N GLY A 18 17.93 -25.15 31.19
CA GLY A 18 18.11 -25.36 32.62
C GLY A 18 18.34 -24.04 33.33
N ASP A 19 17.49 -23.69 34.30
CA ASP A 19 17.63 -22.52 35.18
C ASP A 19 18.95 -22.58 36.01
N ASP A 20 20.06 -22.12 35.42
CA ASP A 20 21.21 -21.59 36.16
C ASP A 20 21.88 -20.43 35.41
N SER A 21 21.70 -19.25 35.97
CA SER A 21 22.35 -18.00 35.62
C SER A 21 23.86 -18.12 35.32
N SER A 22 24.29 -17.80 34.08
CA SER A 22 25.53 -17.07 33.73
C SER A 22 26.12 -17.35 32.33
N SER A 23 25.46 -18.15 31.47
CA SER A 23 25.85 -18.23 30.04
C SER A 23 24.72 -18.32 29.00
N GLY A 24 23.44 -18.35 29.41
CA GLY A 24 22.29 -17.84 28.64
C GLY A 24 22.16 -18.25 27.17
N VAL A 25 22.30 -19.53 26.84
CA VAL A 25 21.94 -20.12 25.54
C VAL A 25 21.38 -21.52 25.78
N GLY A 26 20.13 -21.76 25.40
CA GLY A 26 19.59 -23.09 25.15
C GLY A 26 19.95 -23.53 23.73
N ALA A 27 20.18 -24.82 23.50
CA ALA A 27 20.67 -25.29 22.20
C ALA A 27 20.04 -26.63 21.79
N ILE A 28 19.18 -26.57 20.77
CA ILE A 28 18.46 -27.68 20.13
C ILE A 28 19.24 -28.09 18.86
N GLN A 29 20.44 -28.65 19.04
CA GLN A 29 21.37 -28.92 17.93
C GLN A 29 21.20 -30.28 17.22
N HIS A 30 21.38 -30.30 15.89
CA HIS A 30 21.65 -31.52 15.15
C HIS A 30 23.08 -32.05 15.39
N ASN A 31 23.18 -33.30 15.86
CA ASN A 31 24.39 -33.82 16.52
C ASN A 31 25.51 -34.27 15.57
N THR A 32 26.43 -33.35 15.22
CA THR A 32 27.66 -33.69 14.47
C THR A 32 28.87 -34.00 15.36
N SER A 33 28.86 -33.62 16.65
CA SER A 33 30.01 -33.79 17.57
C SER A 33 29.62 -33.97 19.05
N PHE A 34 29.29 -35.20 19.49
CA PHE A 34 28.96 -35.42 20.90
C PHE A 34 30.16 -35.22 21.85
N SER A 35 30.07 -34.18 22.69
CA SER A 35 30.93 -33.92 23.85
C SER A 35 30.02 -33.77 25.08
N ALA A 36 30.13 -34.71 26.02
CA ALA A 36 29.06 -34.96 26.98
C ALA A 36 28.94 -33.94 28.14
N SER A 37 27.95 -33.04 28.06
CA SER A 37 27.36 -32.36 29.21
C SER A 37 25.85 -32.13 29.02
N VAL A 38 25.06 -32.86 29.82
CA VAL A 38 23.67 -32.65 30.28
C VAL A 38 22.69 -31.89 29.37
N GLY A 39 21.69 -32.62 28.88
CA GLY A 39 20.38 -32.10 28.45
C GLY A 39 19.35 -33.24 28.55
N GLN A 40 18.16 -32.95 29.08
CA GLN A 40 17.02 -33.88 29.08
C GLN A 40 16.07 -33.44 27.97
N TRP A 41 15.67 -34.37 27.10
CA TRP A 41 14.85 -34.06 25.94
C TRP A 41 13.44 -34.60 26.15
N THR A 42 12.43 -33.90 25.65
CA THR A 42 11.04 -34.35 25.72
C THR A 42 10.37 -34.21 24.35
N LYS A 43 9.79 -35.31 23.85
CA LYS A 43 9.01 -35.36 22.61
C LYS A 43 7.54 -35.54 22.95
N VAL A 44 6.65 -34.70 22.42
CA VAL A 44 5.20 -34.86 22.60
C VAL A 44 4.59 -35.29 21.27
N LEU A 45 3.77 -36.34 21.32
CA LEU A 45 2.99 -36.82 20.19
C LEU A 45 1.52 -36.53 20.46
N HIS A 46 0.95 -35.57 19.74
CA HIS A 46 -0.48 -35.30 19.76
C HIS A 46 -1.22 -36.30 18.85
N VAL A 47 -2.39 -36.80 19.28
CA VAL A 47 -3.18 -37.78 18.53
C VAL A 47 -4.66 -37.40 18.50
N ASP A 48 -5.10 -36.92 17.34
CA ASP A 48 -6.50 -36.58 17.09
C ASP A 48 -7.37 -37.77 16.66
N PHE A 49 -8.63 -37.76 17.11
CA PHE A 49 -9.59 -38.84 16.92
C PHE A 49 -10.88 -38.40 16.19
N GLU A 50 -10.77 -37.53 15.17
CA GLU A 50 -11.91 -36.89 14.47
C GLU A 50 -13.01 -37.85 13.92
N VAL A 51 -12.73 -39.14 13.73
CA VAL A 51 -13.59 -40.06 12.93
C VAL A 51 -14.17 -41.25 13.73
N PHE A 52 -14.12 -41.23 15.07
CA PHE A 52 -14.57 -42.37 15.90
C PHE A 52 -15.81 -42.09 16.76
N GLU A 53 -16.99 -42.59 16.35
CA GLU A 53 -18.23 -42.47 17.15
C GLU A 53 -18.19 -43.22 18.50
N THR A 54 -17.33 -44.24 18.66
CA THR A 54 -17.06 -44.91 19.95
C THR A 54 -15.68 -45.56 19.98
N LEU A 55 -14.90 -45.32 21.04
CA LEU A 55 -13.68 -46.06 21.37
C LEU A 55 -14.00 -47.18 22.38
N SER A 56 -13.51 -48.41 22.18
CA SER A 56 -13.82 -49.56 23.07
C SER A 56 -12.61 -50.20 23.75
N SER A 57 -11.42 -50.04 23.18
CA SER A 57 -10.12 -50.37 23.77
C SER A 57 -9.01 -49.76 22.93
N VAL A 58 -7.90 -49.36 23.56
CA VAL A 58 -6.65 -49.01 22.87
C VAL A 58 -5.65 -50.13 23.18
N GLU A 59 -5.06 -50.78 22.16
CA GLU A 59 -4.22 -51.98 22.33
C GLU A 59 -2.76 -51.75 21.94
N LEU A 60 -1.86 -52.08 22.87
CA LEU A 60 -0.49 -51.59 22.93
C LEU A 60 0.48 -52.59 22.29
N LEU A 61 0.65 -52.46 20.97
CA LEU A 61 1.46 -53.35 20.15
C LEU A 61 2.93 -52.90 20.15
N ILE A 62 3.74 -53.58 20.97
CA ILE A 62 5.20 -53.57 20.85
C ILE A 62 5.60 -54.65 19.84
N ASP A 63 6.37 -54.29 18.81
CA ASP A 63 6.81 -55.24 17.78
C ASP A 63 7.65 -56.38 18.38
N PRO A 64 7.23 -57.66 18.23
CA PRO A 64 7.99 -58.81 18.74
C PRO A 64 9.41 -58.93 18.19
N GLN A 65 9.74 -58.30 17.07
CA GLN A 65 11.11 -58.35 16.50
C GLN A 65 12.10 -57.43 17.24
N VAL A 66 11.64 -56.44 18.02
CA VAL A 66 12.53 -55.62 18.86
C VAL A 66 12.78 -56.25 20.24
N PHE A 67 12.01 -57.27 20.64
CA PHE A 67 12.16 -57.94 21.94
C PHE A 67 13.58 -58.50 22.18
N ASP A 68 14.25 -59.02 21.14
CA ASP A 68 15.62 -59.56 21.30
C ASP A 68 16.67 -58.45 21.48
N ALA A 69 16.44 -57.25 20.94
CA ALA A 69 17.31 -56.09 21.16
C ALA A 69 17.08 -55.49 22.56
N VAL A 70 15.83 -55.37 22.97
CA VAL A 70 15.40 -54.79 24.26
C VAL A 70 15.75 -55.71 25.45
N ASN A 71 15.64 -57.03 25.30
CA ASN A 71 16.14 -58.01 26.28
C ASN A 71 17.69 -58.07 26.35
N GLY A 72 18.40 -57.34 25.48
CA GLY A 72 19.85 -57.16 25.54
C GLY A 72 20.33 -56.14 26.59
N ILE A 73 19.42 -55.31 27.11
CA ILE A 73 19.74 -54.24 28.07
C ILE A 73 19.91 -54.83 29.48
N PRO A 74 21.06 -54.66 30.15
CA PRO A 74 21.29 -55.22 31.48
C PRO A 74 20.27 -54.70 32.52
N GLY A 75 19.46 -55.62 33.07
CA GLY A 75 18.42 -55.31 34.05
C GLY A 75 17.01 -55.26 33.47
N PHE A 76 16.85 -55.19 32.14
CA PHE A 76 15.57 -55.15 31.43
C PHE A 76 15.12 -56.55 31.02
N SER A 77 13.81 -56.83 31.08
CA SER A 77 13.20 -57.87 30.25
C SER A 77 11.74 -57.60 29.94
N VAL A 78 11.28 -57.90 28.73
CA VAL A 78 9.87 -57.81 28.34
C VAL A 78 9.37 -59.15 27.79
N ASP A 79 8.14 -59.52 28.18
CA ASP A 79 7.37 -60.63 27.63
C ASP A 79 6.01 -60.14 27.11
N ALA A 80 5.26 -61.00 26.41
CA ALA A 80 3.97 -60.67 25.78
C ALA A 80 2.86 -60.20 26.75
N THR A 81 3.11 -60.20 28.06
CA THR A 81 2.18 -59.81 29.12
C THR A 81 2.81 -58.98 30.24
N ASN A 82 4.15 -58.84 30.31
CA ASN A 82 4.82 -58.15 31.41
C ASN A 82 6.10 -57.43 30.97
N PHE A 83 6.42 -56.35 31.68
CA PHE A 83 7.72 -55.69 31.67
C PHE A 83 8.40 -55.87 33.04
N THR A 84 9.73 -56.05 33.07
CA THR A 84 10.54 -56.12 34.29
C THR A 84 11.81 -55.28 34.17
N TRP A 85 12.09 -54.43 35.17
CA TRP A 85 13.36 -53.70 35.32
C TRP A 85 13.97 -53.95 36.70
N ASN A 86 15.25 -54.32 36.74
CA ASN A 86 16.06 -54.54 37.95
C ASN A 86 15.35 -55.38 39.04
N GLY A 87 14.54 -56.35 38.61
CA GLY A 87 13.81 -57.30 39.47
C GLY A 87 12.38 -56.90 39.86
N SER A 88 11.85 -55.76 39.37
CA SER A 88 10.46 -55.34 39.58
C SER A 88 9.62 -55.53 38.32
N THR A 89 8.56 -56.34 38.40
CA THR A 89 7.69 -56.71 37.26
C THR A 89 6.34 -55.96 37.29
N LYS A 90 5.87 -55.53 36.13
CA LYS A 90 4.57 -54.89 35.86
C LYS A 90 3.86 -55.61 34.73
N THR A 91 2.54 -55.77 34.82
CA THR A 91 1.74 -56.49 33.81
C THR A 91 1.13 -55.50 32.80
N LEU A 92 1.24 -55.79 31.50
CA LEU A 92 0.56 -55.07 30.42
C LEU A 92 -0.92 -55.45 30.39
N SER A 93 -1.72 -54.89 31.30
CA SER A 93 -3.18 -54.90 31.21
C SER A 93 -3.79 -53.90 32.19
N LEU A 94 -4.19 -52.72 31.70
CA LEU A 94 -4.97 -51.72 32.45
C LEU A 94 -5.52 -50.62 31.52
N ILE A 95 -6.78 -50.73 31.10
CA ILE A 95 -7.78 -49.63 31.07
C ILE A 95 -9.15 -50.28 31.33
N ASP A 96 -9.94 -49.71 32.25
CA ASP A 96 -11.38 -50.01 32.42
C ASP A 96 -12.17 -48.81 31.83
N THR A 97 -12.93 -49.05 30.76
CA THR A 97 -13.36 -48.02 29.79
C THR A 97 -14.72 -47.40 30.12
N SER A 98 -14.84 -46.78 31.30
CA SER A 98 -16.16 -46.30 31.79
C SER A 98 -16.59 -44.87 31.37
N THR A 99 -15.70 -44.04 30.81
CA THR A 99 -16.04 -42.70 30.26
C THR A 99 -15.20 -42.40 29.02
N VAL A 100 -15.83 -42.50 27.84
CA VAL A 100 -15.18 -42.36 26.52
C VAL A 100 -15.55 -41.04 25.82
N ALA A 101 -16.49 -40.27 26.37
CA ALA A 101 -16.97 -39.03 25.75
C ALA A 101 -15.94 -37.89 25.80
N ASP A 102 -15.14 -37.82 26.86
CA ASP A 102 -14.24 -36.69 27.11
C ASP A 102 -12.90 -36.83 26.35
N LEU A 103 -12.49 -38.05 25.95
CA LEU A 103 -11.28 -38.32 25.16
C LEU A 103 -11.44 -38.10 23.64
N LEU A 104 -12.64 -37.74 23.17
CA LEU A 104 -12.94 -37.56 21.74
C LEU A 104 -13.10 -36.09 21.33
N ALA A 105 -12.90 -35.15 22.26
CA ALA A 105 -13.15 -33.72 22.04
C ALA A 105 -11.88 -32.86 21.94
N ASP A 106 -10.82 -33.23 22.69
CA ASP A 106 -9.67 -32.35 22.98
C ASP A 106 -8.30 -32.97 22.55
N GLY A 107 -8.30 -34.01 21.71
CA GLY A 107 -7.08 -34.74 21.32
C GLY A 107 -6.50 -35.65 22.43
N LEU A 108 -5.28 -36.14 22.23
CA LEU A 108 -4.53 -36.93 23.22
C LEU A 108 -3.02 -36.71 23.09
N ASP A 109 -2.40 -36.11 24.11
CA ASP A 109 -0.95 -35.95 24.19
C ASP A 109 -0.23 -37.18 24.76
N VAL A 110 0.91 -37.50 24.15
CA VAL A 110 1.79 -38.63 24.51
C VAL A 110 3.22 -38.11 24.70
N ILE A 111 3.58 -37.80 25.95
CA ILE A 111 4.85 -37.16 26.32
C ILE A 111 5.96 -38.19 26.56
N ILE A 112 7.08 -38.12 25.84
CA ILE A 112 8.22 -39.06 25.86
C ILE A 112 9.47 -38.35 26.38
N HIS A 113 10.09 -38.84 27.45
CA HIS A 113 11.33 -38.26 27.98
C HIS A 113 12.57 -39.08 27.58
N TYR A 114 13.68 -38.39 27.28
CA TYR A 114 15.00 -38.96 27.08
C TYR A 114 16.02 -38.28 28.01
N ASP A 115 16.59 -39.02 28.95
CA ASP A 115 17.72 -38.57 29.78
C ASP A 115 19.04 -39.11 29.20
N ILE A 116 20.04 -38.25 29.03
CA ILE A 116 21.38 -38.59 28.52
C ILE A 116 22.47 -38.23 29.55
N ALA A 117 22.19 -38.43 30.84
CA ALA A 117 23.21 -38.40 31.89
C ALA A 117 24.32 -39.45 31.65
N GLN A 118 25.57 -39.06 31.93
CA GLN A 118 26.73 -39.93 31.66
C GLN A 118 26.62 -41.28 32.40
N SER A 119 26.82 -42.37 31.65
CA SER A 119 26.89 -43.76 32.11
C SER A 119 25.58 -44.50 32.44
N GLY A 120 24.53 -44.24 31.64
CA GLY A 120 23.75 -45.35 31.07
C GLY A 120 22.55 -45.85 31.88
N GLU A 121 21.59 -44.97 32.11
CA GLU A 121 20.18 -45.34 32.29
C GLU A 121 19.33 -44.53 31.28
N LEU A 122 18.29 -45.17 30.73
CA LEU A 122 17.26 -44.58 29.88
C LEU A 122 15.94 -44.84 30.61
N ASP A 123 15.32 -43.79 31.14
CA ASP A 123 14.03 -43.89 31.84
C ASP A 123 12.86 -43.57 30.88
N PHE A 124 11.79 -44.36 30.94
CA PHE A 124 10.63 -44.27 30.03
C PHE A 124 9.32 -44.03 30.80
N PHE A 125 8.61 -42.95 30.45
CA PHE A 125 7.31 -42.53 31.00
C PHE A 125 6.41 -41.85 29.88
N VAL A 126 5.10 -42.18 29.63
CA VAL A 126 4.09 -41.45 28.73
C VAL A 126 2.74 -40.90 29.29
N ASN A 127 2.53 -39.58 29.41
CA ASN A 127 1.47 -39.05 30.31
C ASN A 127 0.02 -38.95 29.79
N VAL A 128 -0.98 -39.03 30.69
CA VAL A 128 -2.42 -38.77 30.39
C VAL A 128 -3.15 -38.16 31.60
N ASP A 129 -3.96 -37.12 31.42
CA ASP A 129 -4.81 -36.48 32.47
C ASP A 129 -6.29 -36.40 32.05
N ALA A 130 -7.19 -36.46 33.03
CA ALA A 130 -8.61 -36.14 32.92
C ALA A 130 -9.17 -35.75 34.32
N SER A 131 -9.67 -34.51 34.44
CA SER A 131 -9.87 -33.83 35.72
C SER A 131 -10.85 -34.48 36.72
N GLY A 132 -10.56 -34.42 38.04
CA GLY A 132 -11.57 -34.69 39.09
C GLY A 132 -11.05 -34.93 40.52
N THR A 133 -11.36 -34.03 41.46
CA THR A 133 -10.93 -34.12 42.88
C THR A 133 -11.68 -35.16 43.72
N TYR A 134 -11.00 -35.78 44.68
CA TYR A 134 -11.61 -36.60 45.73
C TYR A 134 -11.05 -36.28 47.12
N THR A 135 -11.88 -36.38 48.17
CA THR A 135 -11.47 -36.16 49.57
C THR A 135 -11.51 -37.45 50.39
N ASP A 136 -10.42 -37.74 51.09
CA ASP A 136 -10.29 -38.87 52.01
C ASP A 136 -10.85 -38.57 53.43
N SER A 137 -11.25 -39.63 54.13
CA SER A 137 -11.89 -39.59 55.46
C SER A 137 -10.98 -39.22 56.64
N GLY A 138 -9.69 -38.96 56.42
CA GLY A 138 -8.69 -38.54 57.41
C GLY A 138 -8.54 -37.02 57.57
N GLY A 139 -9.02 -36.20 56.62
CA GLY A 139 -9.08 -34.74 56.75
C GLY A 139 -7.73 -34.01 56.69
N ALA A 140 -6.71 -34.60 56.04
CA ALA A 140 -5.46 -33.92 55.71
C ALA A 140 -5.44 -33.54 54.23
N THR A 141 -5.34 -32.25 53.92
CA THR A 141 -5.06 -31.78 52.56
C THR A 141 -3.61 -32.08 52.23
N ILE A 142 -3.37 -32.86 51.18
CA ILE A 142 -2.04 -32.95 50.55
C ILE A 142 -2.16 -32.19 49.23
N ASP A 143 -1.33 -31.17 49.10
CA ASP A 143 -1.16 -30.41 47.87
C ASP A 143 -0.20 -31.18 46.96
N TYR A 144 -0.61 -31.45 45.72
CA TYR A 144 0.18 -32.10 44.70
C TYR A 144 0.26 -31.17 43.48
N SER A 145 1.05 -30.11 43.62
CA SER A 145 1.60 -29.42 42.46
C SER A 145 2.47 -30.41 41.66
N MET A 146 2.06 -30.68 40.42
CA MET A 146 2.77 -31.47 39.39
C MET A 146 3.02 -32.95 39.73
N ALA A 147 2.16 -33.84 39.21
CA ALA A 147 2.50 -35.22 38.88
C ALA A 147 1.38 -35.91 38.07
N THR A 148 1.55 -36.01 36.76
CA THR A 148 0.83 -36.97 35.90
C THR A 148 1.71 -38.25 35.75
N GLN A 149 1.14 -39.45 35.54
CA GLN A 149 1.87 -40.73 35.30
C GLN A 149 1.46 -41.53 34.03
N THR A 150 2.30 -42.50 33.60
CA THR A 150 2.88 -42.43 32.24
C THR A 150 3.08 -43.80 31.42
N LEU A 151 2.49 -44.11 30.21
CA LEU A 151 2.69 -45.34 29.33
C LEU A 151 2.41 -45.32 27.76
N TYR A 152 3.32 -45.86 26.89
CA TYR A 152 3.58 -45.66 25.40
C TYR A 152 2.93 -46.57 24.31
N PHE A 153 3.03 -46.24 22.98
CA PHE A 153 2.68 -47.10 21.79
C PHE A 153 3.71 -47.01 20.60
N SER A 154 3.65 -47.91 19.56
CA SER A 154 4.63 -47.98 18.40
C SER A 154 4.10 -48.61 17.07
N TRP A 155 4.77 -48.43 15.90
CA TRP A 155 4.53 -49.23 14.66
C TRP A 155 5.70 -49.40 13.64
N ARG A 156 5.57 -50.35 12.67
CA ARG A 156 6.50 -50.77 11.57
C ARG A 156 5.69 -51.41 10.40
N ASP A 157 6.08 -51.42 9.10
CA ASP A 157 7.37 -51.83 8.49
C ASP A 157 7.49 -51.42 6.98
N ALA A 158 8.69 -51.54 6.36
CA ALA A 158 9.02 -51.05 4.99
C ALA A 158 8.93 -52.07 3.82
N VAL A 159 8.99 -51.61 2.55
CA VAL A 159 8.92 -52.47 1.33
C VAL A 159 9.92 -52.10 0.19
N SER A 160 11.24 -52.26 0.43
CA SER A 160 12.33 -52.52 -0.57
C SER A 160 12.57 -51.56 -1.76
N THR A 161 13.80 -51.28 -2.23
CA THR A 161 15.20 -51.58 -1.82
C THR A 161 16.12 -50.66 -2.66
N GLU A 162 17.26 -50.25 -2.11
CA GLU A 162 18.25 -49.31 -2.71
C GLU A 162 17.71 -47.87 -2.77
N ASP A 163 17.86 -47.05 -1.72
CA ASP A 163 19.17 -46.54 -1.30
C ASP A 163 19.72 -47.04 0.05
N PHE A 164 21.03 -46.86 0.23
CA PHE A 164 21.82 -47.57 1.25
C PHE A 164 22.17 -46.71 2.49
N ASN A 165 22.22 -47.18 3.74
CA ASN A 165 21.88 -48.42 4.47
C ASN A 165 22.91 -48.64 5.59
N VAL A 166 22.41 -48.88 6.80
CA VAL A 166 22.96 -48.31 8.04
C VAL A 166 22.60 -49.24 9.23
N ILE A 167 23.28 -50.32 9.67
CA ILE A 167 24.53 -51.10 9.44
C ILE A 167 25.79 -50.80 10.28
N GLN A 168 25.92 -51.58 11.35
CA GLN A 168 27.20 -51.99 11.94
C GLN A 168 27.98 -52.94 10.98
N SER A 169 29.18 -52.52 10.55
CA SER A 169 29.94 -52.99 9.36
C SER A 169 29.73 -52.17 8.08
N GLY A 170 29.18 -50.95 8.21
CA GLY A 170 29.07 -49.98 7.15
C GLY A 170 27.87 -49.05 7.34
N GLN A 171 28.04 -48.02 8.19
CA GLN A 171 27.20 -46.80 8.42
C GLN A 171 26.38 -46.69 9.77
N GLN A 172 25.24 -45.97 9.85
CA GLN A 172 24.65 -45.28 11.05
C GLN A 172 23.37 -45.93 11.68
N VAL A 173 22.59 -45.20 12.53
CA VAL A 173 21.10 -45.24 12.77
C VAL A 173 20.63 -43.91 13.44
N MET A 174 19.79 -43.14 12.75
CA MET A 174 18.75 -42.24 13.31
C MET A 174 17.55 -42.38 12.37
N ILE A 175 16.33 -42.42 12.91
CA ILE A 175 15.10 -42.51 12.10
C ILE A 175 14.21 -41.35 12.53
N LEU A 176 14.44 -40.19 11.92
CA LEU A 176 13.32 -39.33 11.57
C LEU A 176 12.48 -40.07 10.52
N PRO A 177 11.21 -39.68 10.32
CA PRO A 177 10.47 -40.15 9.16
C PRO A 177 11.22 -39.81 7.85
N ARG A 178 10.77 -40.38 6.74
CA ARG A 178 11.29 -39.99 5.41
C ARG A 178 11.04 -38.49 5.19
N GLU A 179 11.98 -37.83 4.50
CA GLU A 179 11.83 -36.50 3.85
C GLU A 179 10.36 -36.18 3.48
N GLY A 180 9.89 -35.01 3.93
CA GLY A 180 8.51 -34.56 3.78
C GLY A 180 7.57 -34.99 4.92
N LEU A 181 8.04 -34.98 6.16
CA LEU A 181 7.20 -35.04 7.36
C LEU A 181 7.76 -34.08 8.40
N GLY A 182 7.23 -32.86 8.40
CA GLY A 182 7.63 -31.83 9.35
C GLY A 182 7.11 -32.01 10.77
N ALA A 183 7.71 -31.22 11.64
CA ALA A 183 7.63 -31.23 13.09
C ALA A 183 7.48 -29.79 13.62
N ASP A 184 6.82 -29.68 14.77
CA ASP A 184 6.68 -28.42 15.48
C ASP A 184 7.82 -28.30 16.49
N PHE A 185 8.64 -27.26 16.36
CA PHE A 185 9.71 -26.93 17.31
C PHE A 185 9.29 -25.71 18.12
N TYR A 186 9.49 -25.80 19.43
CA TYR A 186 9.23 -24.70 20.35
C TYR A 186 10.46 -24.47 21.24
N GLY A 187 11.13 -23.34 21.01
CA GLY A 187 12.00 -22.72 22.00
C GLY A 187 11.19 -22.25 23.22
N LEU A 188 11.86 -22.09 24.35
CA LEU A 188 11.24 -21.71 25.62
C LEU A 188 11.78 -20.35 26.11
N ASP A 189 11.91 -20.15 27.41
CA ASP A 189 12.37 -18.88 27.98
C ASP A 189 13.85 -18.59 27.63
N GLY A 190 14.09 -17.53 26.85
CA GLY A 190 15.42 -16.99 26.53
C GLY A 190 16.06 -17.55 25.25
N SER A 191 17.20 -16.98 24.87
CA SER A 191 17.93 -17.30 23.63
C SER A 191 18.12 -18.80 23.36
N ASP A 192 17.47 -19.32 22.32
CA ASP A 192 17.57 -20.70 21.85
C ASP A 192 18.30 -20.79 20.48
N GLU A 193 19.04 -21.88 20.23
CA GLU A 193 19.62 -22.25 18.94
C GLU A 193 18.87 -23.46 18.37
N ILE A 194 18.06 -23.28 17.32
CA ILE A 194 17.20 -24.31 16.72
C ILE A 194 17.67 -24.64 15.29
N HIS A 195 17.85 -25.93 15.02
CA HIS A 195 18.12 -26.45 13.66
C HIS A 195 17.02 -27.44 13.30
N ALA A 196 16.11 -27.05 12.41
CA ALA A 196 15.03 -27.93 11.94
C ALA A 196 15.55 -28.92 10.87
N GLY A 197 14.67 -29.79 10.41
CA GLY A 197 14.98 -30.95 9.61
C GLY A 197 14.83 -30.70 8.11
N ALA A 198 14.24 -31.68 7.44
CA ALA A 198 13.82 -31.57 6.05
C ALA A 198 12.37 -32.07 5.91
N GLY A 199 11.50 -31.18 5.45
CA GLY A 199 10.06 -31.34 5.26
C GLY A 199 9.27 -30.45 6.22
N ASP A 200 8.27 -29.77 5.66
CA ASP A 200 7.32 -28.78 6.16
C ASP A 200 7.23 -28.59 7.71
N ASP A 201 8.31 -28.09 8.31
CA ASP A 201 8.49 -27.86 9.75
C ASP A 201 7.75 -26.58 10.21
N THR A 202 7.51 -26.43 11.51
CA THR A 202 7.01 -25.17 12.10
C THR A 202 7.83 -24.85 13.34
N VAL A 203 8.55 -23.72 13.34
CA VAL A 203 9.50 -23.37 14.39
C VAL A 203 9.08 -22.07 15.07
N TYR A 204 9.06 -22.08 16.40
CA TYR A 204 8.96 -20.88 17.23
C TYR A 204 10.27 -20.73 18.01
N GLY A 205 10.96 -19.59 17.82
CA GLY A 205 12.22 -19.25 18.48
C GLY A 205 12.06 -19.09 19.99
N ASP A 206 11.01 -18.39 20.41
CA ASP A 206 10.51 -18.41 21.79
C ASP A 206 8.97 -18.48 21.89
N GLN A 207 8.41 -18.38 23.11
CA GLN A 207 6.96 -18.27 23.33
C GLN A 207 6.55 -17.18 24.35
N TYR A 208 7.47 -16.57 25.11
CA TYR A 208 7.13 -15.89 26.36
C TYR A 208 8.04 -14.72 26.83
N PHE A 209 9.31 -14.59 26.44
CA PHE A 209 10.24 -13.59 27.02
C PHE A 209 11.54 -13.30 26.23
N ASP A 210 11.78 -12.01 25.92
CA ASP A 210 13.04 -11.27 25.65
C ASP A 210 14.36 -12.00 25.24
N GLY A 211 14.28 -13.05 24.42
CA GLY A 211 15.35 -14.00 24.17
C GLY A 211 15.81 -14.12 22.72
N SER A 212 16.76 -13.27 22.29
CA SER A 212 17.41 -13.35 20.97
C SER A 212 17.81 -14.76 20.55
N SER A 213 17.08 -15.35 19.61
CA SER A 213 17.18 -16.75 19.17
C SER A 213 17.81 -16.87 17.79
N TRP A 214 18.34 -18.05 17.48
CA TRP A 214 18.95 -18.39 16.20
C TRP A 214 18.22 -19.62 15.64
N VAL A 215 17.58 -19.49 14.49
CA VAL A 215 16.79 -20.55 13.85
C VAL A 215 17.27 -20.75 12.43
N ALA A 216 17.53 -22.00 12.05
CA ALA A 216 17.72 -22.38 10.65
C ALA A 216 16.97 -23.67 10.33
N VAL A 217 16.31 -23.70 9.17
CA VAL A 217 15.63 -24.89 8.64
C VAL A 217 16.34 -25.36 7.36
N VAL A 218 15.95 -26.50 6.78
CA VAL A 218 16.67 -27.11 5.64
C VAL A 218 15.77 -27.97 4.74
N GLY A 219 15.02 -27.35 3.82
CA GLY A 219 14.33 -28.09 2.76
C GLY A 219 12.97 -28.61 3.18
N GLY A 220 11.91 -27.88 2.86
CA GLY A 220 10.53 -28.14 3.25
C GLY A 220 9.72 -26.88 2.97
N ALA A 221 8.40 -26.88 3.11
CA ALA A 221 7.68 -25.60 3.16
C ALA A 221 7.47 -25.24 4.63
N ASP A 222 8.46 -24.56 5.22
CA ASP A 222 8.61 -24.40 6.65
C ASP A 222 8.03 -23.05 7.14
N GLU A 223 7.58 -23.00 8.39
CA GLU A 223 6.97 -21.79 8.99
C GLU A 223 7.75 -21.39 10.25
N ILE A 224 8.49 -20.27 10.19
CA ILE A 224 9.39 -19.82 11.27
C ILE A 224 8.84 -18.56 11.92
N HIS A 225 8.81 -18.52 13.26
CA HIS A 225 8.48 -17.36 14.08
C HIS A 225 9.66 -17.09 15.03
N GLY A 226 10.17 -15.86 15.08
CA GLY A 226 11.24 -15.43 16.00
C GLY A 226 10.73 -15.37 17.44
N GLY A 227 10.03 -14.27 17.77
CA GLY A 227 9.33 -14.08 19.04
C GLY A 227 9.49 -12.69 19.66
N GLU A 228 9.91 -12.65 20.94
CA GLU A 228 10.33 -11.42 21.62
C GLU A 228 11.86 -11.38 21.67
N GLY A 229 12.52 -10.69 20.75
CA GLY A 229 13.98 -10.83 20.65
C GLY A 229 14.70 -9.84 19.75
N SER A 230 15.86 -10.33 19.30
CA SER A 230 16.63 -9.77 18.19
C SER A 230 17.20 -11.02 17.55
N ASP A 231 16.39 -11.61 16.71
CA ASP A 231 16.51 -13.00 16.30
C ASP A 231 17.33 -13.10 15.01
N THR A 232 17.73 -14.31 14.66
CA THR A 232 18.39 -14.58 13.40
C THR A 232 17.78 -15.82 12.76
N LEU A 233 17.05 -15.61 11.68
CA LEU A 233 16.25 -16.63 11.00
C LEU A 233 16.86 -16.94 9.62
N TYR A 234 16.87 -18.22 9.24
CA TYR A 234 17.25 -18.70 7.92
C TYR A 234 16.19 -19.71 7.44
N GLY A 235 15.55 -19.45 6.30
CA GLY A 235 14.72 -20.44 5.61
C GLY A 235 15.61 -21.53 5.01
N GLY A 236 16.31 -21.17 3.93
CA GLY A 236 17.08 -22.12 3.13
C GLY A 236 16.18 -22.80 2.09
N ASP A 237 16.62 -23.94 1.52
CA ASP A 237 15.98 -24.51 0.33
C ASP A 237 14.43 -24.63 0.44
N SER A 238 13.68 -24.15 -0.58
CA SER A 238 12.21 -24.21 -0.78
C SER A 238 11.39 -23.02 -0.22
N MET A 239 10.08 -22.98 -0.51
CA MET A 239 9.19 -21.87 -0.14
C MET A 239 8.84 -21.87 1.35
N ASP A 240 9.51 -21.03 2.12
CA ASP A 240 9.34 -20.87 3.56
C ASP A 240 8.51 -19.62 3.90
N THR A 241 8.00 -19.53 5.12
CA THR A 241 7.31 -18.34 5.64
C THR A 241 7.97 -17.91 6.94
N LEU A 242 8.53 -16.70 6.98
CA LEU A 242 9.37 -16.23 8.09
C LEU A 242 8.76 -15.00 8.77
N PHE A 243 8.55 -15.09 10.08
CA PHE A 243 8.09 -14.00 10.94
C PHE A 243 9.18 -13.62 11.94
N GLY A 244 9.62 -12.36 11.97
CA GLY A 244 10.52 -11.85 13.03
C GLY A 244 9.78 -11.70 14.36
N ASP A 245 8.61 -11.07 14.29
CA ASP A 245 7.69 -10.70 15.38
C ASP A 245 8.04 -9.39 16.09
N THR A 246 8.90 -9.39 17.12
CA THR A 246 9.17 -8.16 17.89
C THR A 246 10.60 -7.99 18.38
N GLY A 247 11.19 -6.86 17.98
CA GLY A 247 12.55 -6.43 18.29
C GLY A 247 13.47 -6.54 17.07
N ASP A 248 14.72 -6.06 17.19
CA ASP A 248 15.57 -5.79 16.01
C ASP A 248 16.12 -7.10 15.39
N ASP A 249 15.48 -7.61 14.34
CA ASP A 249 15.71 -8.95 13.79
C ASP A 249 16.67 -9.00 12.58
N THR A 250 17.15 -10.19 12.25
CA THR A 250 17.93 -10.46 11.03
C THR A 250 17.42 -11.70 10.32
N ILE A 251 16.77 -11.52 9.17
CA ILE A 251 16.08 -12.57 8.44
C ILE A 251 16.75 -12.79 7.08
N TYR A 252 17.04 -14.05 6.77
CA TYR A 252 17.47 -14.52 5.46
C TYR A 252 16.39 -15.46 4.92
N GLY A 253 15.88 -15.21 3.71
CA GLY A 253 15.02 -16.16 2.98
C GLY A 253 15.84 -17.39 2.61
N ASP A 254 16.47 -17.40 1.43
CA ASP A 254 17.22 -18.57 0.97
C ASP A 254 18.45 -18.30 0.04
N ASP A 255 18.81 -19.32 -0.75
CA ASP A 255 19.85 -19.37 -1.79
C ASP A 255 19.26 -20.11 -3.05
N ASP A 256 17.92 -20.20 -3.19
CA ASP A 256 17.11 -21.08 -4.06
C ASP A 256 16.02 -20.28 -4.82
N PRO A 257 15.56 -20.70 -6.02
CA PRO A 257 14.55 -19.97 -6.79
C PRO A 257 13.10 -20.12 -6.24
N ALA A 258 12.94 -20.05 -4.93
CA ALA A 258 11.66 -20.10 -4.24
C ALA A 258 10.93 -18.73 -4.32
N ILE A 259 9.93 -18.55 -3.46
CA ILE A 259 9.21 -17.30 -3.24
C ILE A 259 8.85 -17.31 -1.76
N ASP A 260 9.57 -16.53 -0.96
CA ASP A 260 9.44 -16.54 0.49
C ASP A 260 8.64 -15.31 0.96
N PRO A 261 7.49 -15.51 1.64
CA PRO A 261 6.85 -14.45 2.38
C PRO A 261 7.59 -14.21 3.71
N VAL A 262 8.25 -13.05 3.80
CA VAL A 262 8.96 -12.59 5.00
C VAL A 262 8.22 -11.42 5.63
N MET A 263 7.97 -11.49 6.94
CA MET A 263 7.36 -10.42 7.73
C MET A 263 8.14 -10.19 9.02
N ALA A 264 9.07 -9.21 9.05
CA ALA A 264 9.83 -8.91 10.26
C ALA A 264 8.95 -8.32 11.39
N ASN A 265 7.85 -7.66 11.01
CA ASN A 265 6.78 -7.12 11.85
C ASN A 265 7.14 -5.86 12.66
N GLY A 266 8.17 -5.88 13.52
CA GLY A 266 8.34 -4.78 14.47
C GLY A 266 9.67 -4.73 15.24
N GLY A 267 10.72 -4.32 14.55
CA GLY A 267 12.01 -3.90 15.11
C GLY A 267 12.68 -2.88 14.20
N ALA A 268 13.98 -2.65 14.37
CA ALA A 268 14.80 -2.05 13.31
C ALA A 268 15.52 -3.18 12.56
N ASP A 269 14.85 -3.73 11.56
CA ASP A 269 15.10 -5.09 11.08
C ASP A 269 16.07 -5.12 9.90
N THR A 270 16.71 -6.28 9.67
CA THR A 270 17.55 -6.53 8.50
C THR A 270 17.04 -7.75 7.75
N ILE A 271 16.52 -7.55 6.53
CA ILE A 271 15.96 -8.60 5.68
C ILE A 271 16.84 -8.75 4.43
N ASP A 272 17.12 -9.99 4.04
CA ASP A 272 17.84 -10.37 2.82
C ASP A 272 17.04 -11.54 2.20
N GLY A 273 16.25 -11.28 1.15
CA GLY A 273 15.39 -12.30 0.52
C GLY A 273 16.22 -13.45 -0.06
N GLY A 274 17.14 -13.08 -0.96
CA GLY A 274 18.24 -13.94 -1.40
C GLY A 274 18.25 -14.14 -2.91
N THR A 275 17.59 -15.20 -3.38
CA THR A 275 17.24 -15.36 -4.79
C THR A 275 15.78 -15.78 -4.89
N GLY A 276 15.11 -15.47 -6.00
CA GLY A 276 13.70 -15.80 -6.14
C GLY A 276 12.88 -14.55 -6.43
N ASN A 277 11.57 -14.66 -6.26
CA ASN A 277 10.66 -13.54 -6.48
C ASN A 277 9.93 -13.26 -5.17
N ASP A 278 10.61 -12.64 -4.20
CA ASP A 278 10.19 -12.67 -2.80
C ASP A 278 9.12 -11.63 -2.46
N LEU A 279 8.46 -11.87 -1.32
CA LEU A 279 7.48 -10.95 -0.75
C LEU A 279 7.94 -10.51 0.63
N LEU A 280 8.61 -9.36 0.69
CA LEU A 280 9.28 -8.87 1.89
C LEU A 280 8.47 -7.74 2.55
N TYR A 281 8.24 -7.87 3.86
CA TYR A 281 7.55 -6.88 4.68
C TYR A 281 8.42 -6.55 5.91
N GLY A 282 8.91 -5.31 6.00
CA GLY A 282 9.65 -4.80 7.16
C GLY A 282 8.72 -4.69 8.37
N GLY A 283 7.98 -3.59 8.44
CA GLY A 283 6.81 -3.44 9.28
C GLY A 283 6.82 -2.17 10.10
N VAL A 284 7.40 -2.20 11.30
CA VAL A 284 7.38 -1.06 12.24
C VAL A 284 8.77 -0.79 12.80
N GLY A 285 9.53 0.05 12.10
CA GLY A 285 10.76 0.62 12.65
C GLY A 285 11.60 1.39 11.67
N GLY A 286 12.74 0.86 11.29
CA GLY A 286 13.74 1.61 10.52
C GLY A 286 14.65 0.63 9.83
N ASP A 287 14.10 0.00 8.81
CA ASP A 287 14.51 -1.32 8.37
C ASP A 287 15.55 -1.24 7.26
N THR A 288 16.31 -2.30 7.08
CA THR A 288 17.25 -2.45 5.96
C THR A 288 16.90 -3.71 5.19
N ILE A 289 16.31 -3.53 4.02
CA ILE A 289 15.79 -4.62 3.18
C ILE A 289 16.64 -4.74 1.93
N TYR A 290 17.08 -5.95 1.63
CA TYR A 290 17.61 -6.37 0.34
C TYR A 290 16.62 -7.40 -0.22
N GLY A 291 16.06 -7.17 -1.41
CA GLY A 291 15.32 -8.19 -2.15
C GLY A 291 16.26 -9.35 -2.48
N GLY A 292 17.20 -9.10 -3.38
CA GLY A 292 18.38 -9.94 -3.61
C GLY A 292 18.70 -10.05 -5.10
N GLY A 293 17.83 -10.76 -5.82
CA GLY A 293 17.83 -10.83 -7.28
C GLY A 293 16.92 -11.92 -7.84
N ASP A 294 16.56 -11.73 -9.12
CA ASP A 294 15.24 -12.07 -9.68
C ASP A 294 14.21 -10.98 -9.25
N ASN A 295 12.88 -11.18 -9.22
CA ASN A 295 11.94 -10.04 -9.17
C ASN A 295 11.14 -9.94 -7.86
N ASP A 296 11.48 -8.97 -7.01
CA ASP A 296 10.97 -8.87 -5.64
C ASP A 296 9.83 -7.86 -5.46
N THR A 297 8.98 -8.10 -4.44
CA THR A 297 7.93 -7.18 -3.99
C THR A 297 8.16 -6.84 -2.53
N ILE A 298 8.40 -5.55 -2.25
CA ILE A 298 8.85 -5.06 -0.94
C ILE A 298 7.85 -4.04 -0.39
N ILE A 299 7.52 -4.17 0.90
CA ILE A 299 6.78 -3.18 1.67
C ILE A 299 7.63 -2.84 2.90
N GLY A 300 8.19 -1.61 2.95
CA GLY A 300 8.94 -1.15 4.12
C GLY A 300 8.06 -1.09 5.37
N GLY A 301 6.89 -0.45 5.23
CA GLY A 301 5.92 -0.29 6.30
C GLY A 301 6.04 1.10 6.94
N THR A 302 5.85 1.20 8.25
CA THR A 302 6.02 2.48 8.94
C THR A 302 7.45 2.61 9.46
N GLY A 303 8.27 3.40 8.77
CA GLY A 303 9.65 3.55 9.20
C GLY A 303 10.40 4.73 8.61
N ALA A 304 11.68 4.49 8.35
CA ALA A 304 12.59 5.39 7.64
C ALA A 304 13.65 4.48 7.04
N ASP A 305 13.24 3.77 6.00
CA ASP A 305 13.83 2.48 5.66
C ASP A 305 14.92 2.61 4.60
N ILE A 306 15.74 1.58 4.44
CA ILE A 306 16.77 1.52 3.41
C ILE A 306 16.51 0.27 2.59
N ILE A 307 15.94 0.47 1.40
CA ILE A 307 15.46 -0.61 0.55
C ILE A 307 16.35 -0.70 -0.70
N TYR A 308 16.90 -1.89 -0.93
CA TYR A 308 17.61 -2.28 -2.12
C TYR A 308 16.80 -3.37 -2.82
N GLY A 309 16.55 -3.24 -4.13
CA GLY A 309 15.95 -4.32 -4.92
C GLY A 309 16.92 -5.50 -4.95
N GLY A 310 18.02 -5.37 -5.68
CA GLY A 310 19.10 -6.36 -5.62
C GLY A 310 20.49 -5.87 -5.20
N TYR A 311 21.42 -6.83 -5.10
CA TYR A 311 22.80 -6.54 -4.73
C TYR A 311 23.53 -5.68 -5.77
N ALA A 312 24.10 -4.56 -5.32
CA ALA A 312 24.72 -3.52 -6.13
C ALA A 312 25.69 -4.03 -7.22
N GLY A 313 25.19 -4.05 -8.47
CA GLY A 313 25.97 -4.36 -9.68
C GLY A 313 26.02 -5.83 -10.10
N SER A 314 25.19 -6.69 -9.51
CA SER A 314 24.96 -8.08 -9.97
C SER A 314 23.55 -8.36 -10.44
N ASP A 315 22.61 -7.47 -10.13
CA ASP A 315 21.19 -7.69 -10.31
C ASP A 315 20.67 -7.47 -11.75
N ALA A 316 19.60 -8.17 -12.08
CA ALA A 316 18.85 -8.15 -13.33
C ALA A 316 17.33 -8.35 -13.11
N GLY A 317 16.87 -8.21 -11.87
CA GLY A 317 15.47 -8.18 -11.46
C GLY A 317 14.67 -7.01 -12.04
N ILE A 318 13.41 -6.94 -11.61
CA ILE A 318 12.54 -5.77 -11.76
C ILE A 318 11.76 -5.69 -10.46
N ASP A 319 12.23 -4.84 -9.55
CA ASP A 319 11.80 -4.86 -8.16
C ASP A 319 10.76 -3.78 -7.88
N THR A 320 9.80 -4.11 -7.02
CA THR A 320 8.62 -3.30 -6.76
C THR A 320 8.53 -2.92 -5.29
N VAL A 321 8.56 -1.63 -4.97
CA VAL A 321 8.19 -1.13 -3.64
C VAL A 321 6.72 -0.71 -3.65
N SER A 322 5.97 -1.19 -2.67
CA SER A 322 4.53 -0.90 -2.55
C SER A 322 4.20 -0.17 -1.25
N TYR A 323 3.55 0.97 -1.39
CA TYR A 323 2.92 1.79 -0.36
C TYR A 323 1.39 1.63 -0.36
N SER A 324 0.86 0.56 -0.98
CA SER A 324 -0.59 0.32 -1.16
C SER A 324 -1.42 0.16 0.13
N ASN A 325 -0.76 0.10 1.29
CA ASN A 325 -1.40 0.09 2.60
C ASN A 325 -1.53 1.49 3.23
N ASP A 326 -0.82 2.49 2.69
CA ASP A 326 -0.91 3.84 3.22
C ASP A 326 -2.27 4.47 2.92
N THR A 327 -2.77 5.17 3.92
CA THR A 327 -4.06 5.89 3.93
C THR A 327 -3.87 7.35 4.35
N SER A 328 -2.64 7.85 4.21
CA SER A 328 -2.31 9.26 4.41
C SER A 328 -2.90 10.13 3.28
N ALA A 329 -2.58 11.42 3.29
CA ALA A 329 -3.08 12.35 2.27
C ALA A 329 -2.25 12.34 0.97
N GLY A 330 -1.19 11.55 0.91
CA GLY A 330 -0.24 11.51 -0.19
C GLY A 330 1.21 11.38 0.29
N ILE A 331 2.03 10.66 -0.48
CA ILE A 331 3.45 10.42 -0.24
C ILE A 331 4.32 10.93 -1.39
N SER A 332 5.64 10.92 -1.21
CA SER A 332 6.60 11.16 -2.28
C SER A 332 7.77 10.21 -2.15
N ALA A 333 8.11 9.52 -3.24
CA ALA A 333 9.20 8.55 -3.30
C ALA A 333 10.07 8.73 -4.56
N TRP A 334 11.35 8.39 -4.43
CA TRP A 334 12.39 8.64 -5.42
C TRP A 334 13.18 7.37 -5.74
N LEU A 335 13.29 7.03 -7.03
CA LEU A 335 14.10 5.90 -7.51
C LEU A 335 15.58 6.26 -7.77
N ASP A 336 16.11 7.23 -7.02
CA ASP A 336 17.47 7.78 -7.24
C ASP A 336 18.55 7.19 -6.31
N GLY A 337 18.18 6.33 -5.35
CA GLY A 337 19.09 5.69 -4.40
C GLY A 337 19.65 6.59 -3.31
N ILE A 338 19.22 7.85 -3.20
CA ILE A 338 19.83 8.84 -2.29
C ILE A 338 18.87 9.84 -1.63
N THR A 339 17.69 10.08 -2.21
CA THR A 339 16.71 11.03 -1.70
C THR A 339 15.73 10.31 -0.78
N ALA A 340 15.54 10.86 0.42
CA ALA A 340 14.64 10.30 1.41
C ALA A 340 13.18 10.63 1.07
N GLY A 341 12.31 9.62 1.12
CA GLY A 341 10.87 9.73 0.93
C GLY A 341 10.18 10.67 1.93
N VAL A 342 8.95 11.09 1.61
CA VAL A 342 8.19 12.08 2.39
C VAL A 342 6.72 11.67 2.47
N GLY A 343 6.11 11.83 3.64
CA GLY A 343 4.69 11.53 3.85
C GLY A 343 4.43 10.04 4.12
N GLY A 344 3.29 9.75 4.75
CA GLY A 344 2.79 8.39 4.93
C GLY A 344 3.80 7.37 5.46
N GLU A 345 3.80 6.21 4.82
CA GLU A 345 4.75 5.10 5.03
C GLU A 345 6.14 5.44 4.44
N ALA A 346 6.22 6.15 3.32
CA ALA A 346 7.47 6.54 2.67
C ALA A 346 8.37 7.52 3.46
N ALA A 347 8.01 7.92 4.69
CA ALA A 347 8.51 9.11 5.39
C ALA A 347 9.94 9.01 5.97
N GLY A 348 10.92 8.80 5.11
CA GLY A 348 12.34 8.69 5.44
C GLY A 348 13.10 7.71 4.54
N ASP A 349 12.37 6.94 3.74
CA ASP A 349 12.85 5.81 2.96
C ASP A 349 13.86 6.18 1.89
N ILE A 350 14.85 5.32 1.66
CA ILE A 350 15.83 5.46 0.58
C ILE A 350 15.76 4.21 -0.29
N LEU A 351 15.28 4.37 -1.52
CA LEU A 351 15.02 3.28 -2.47
C LEU A 351 16.13 3.23 -3.54
N SER A 352 16.86 2.11 -3.63
CA SER A 352 18.06 1.98 -4.47
C SER A 352 18.02 0.73 -5.36
N GLY A 353 17.94 0.92 -6.68
CA GLY A 353 17.80 -0.20 -7.61
C GLY A 353 16.44 -0.84 -7.43
N ILE A 354 15.40 -0.02 -7.61
CA ILE A 354 13.99 -0.39 -7.60
C ILE A 354 13.44 0.17 -8.92
N GLU A 355 12.72 -0.65 -9.67
CA GLU A 355 12.19 -0.30 -10.98
C GLU A 355 10.73 0.18 -10.88
N ASN A 356 9.97 -0.31 -9.91
CA ASN A 356 8.53 -0.09 -9.85
C ASN A 356 8.08 0.49 -8.50
N LEU A 357 7.05 1.35 -8.55
CA LEU A 357 6.39 1.89 -7.36
C LEU A 357 4.87 1.71 -7.46
N ILE A 358 4.25 1.39 -6.32
CA ILE A 358 2.79 1.37 -6.15
C ILE A 358 2.47 2.29 -4.97
N GLY A 359 1.61 3.29 -5.19
CA GLY A 359 1.16 4.21 -4.16
C GLY A 359 -0.09 3.76 -3.40
N GLY A 360 -0.61 4.67 -2.58
CA GLY A 360 -1.64 4.43 -1.58
C GLY A 360 -3.03 4.84 -2.02
N SER A 361 -3.72 5.59 -1.14
CA SER A 361 -5.05 6.16 -1.39
C SER A 361 -5.10 7.69 -1.19
N GLY A 362 -3.99 8.37 -1.47
CA GLY A 362 -3.82 9.82 -1.34
C GLY A 362 -3.11 10.38 -2.57
N ASP A 363 -2.86 11.69 -2.58
CA ASP A 363 -2.32 12.39 -3.74
C ASP A 363 -0.78 12.21 -3.79
N ASP A 364 -0.32 11.13 -4.43
CA ASP A 364 1.07 10.67 -4.39
C ASP A 364 1.95 11.37 -5.46
N SER A 365 3.27 11.36 -5.22
CA SER A 365 4.25 12.03 -6.09
C SER A 365 5.50 11.18 -6.33
N PHE A 366 5.57 10.53 -7.49
CA PHE A 366 6.63 9.59 -7.82
C PHE A 366 7.69 10.17 -8.76
N TYR A 367 8.96 9.93 -8.44
CA TYR A 367 10.09 10.36 -9.22
C TYR A 367 10.84 9.15 -9.77
N GLY A 368 10.71 8.93 -11.08
CA GLY A 368 11.33 7.83 -11.80
C GLY A 368 12.87 7.92 -11.88
N SER A 369 13.44 7.01 -12.65
CA SER A 369 14.88 6.79 -12.78
C SER A 369 15.37 6.99 -14.23
N ALA A 370 16.57 6.50 -14.55
CA ALA A 370 17.08 6.44 -15.93
C ALA A 370 16.94 5.03 -16.56
N SER A 371 16.14 4.18 -15.94
CA SER A 371 15.75 2.83 -16.36
C SER A 371 14.26 2.82 -16.68
N ASP A 372 13.79 1.84 -17.45
CA ASP A 372 12.37 1.61 -17.71
C ASP A 372 11.63 1.32 -16.37
N ASN A 373 10.68 2.17 -15.99
CA ASN A 373 9.95 2.09 -14.71
C ASN A 373 8.44 1.80 -14.87
N GLU A 374 7.83 1.02 -13.98
CA GLU A 374 6.36 0.86 -13.89
C GLU A 374 5.86 1.53 -12.60
N LEU A 375 5.17 2.67 -12.74
CA LEU A 375 4.69 3.48 -11.61
C LEU A 375 3.16 3.49 -11.59
N SER A 376 2.58 3.14 -10.44
CA SER A 376 1.14 3.16 -10.20
C SER A 376 0.82 4.09 -9.04
N GLY A 377 -0.01 5.11 -9.26
CA GLY A 377 -0.45 6.07 -8.25
C GLY A 377 -1.33 5.40 -7.19
N GLY A 378 -2.47 4.88 -7.60
CA GLY A 378 -3.32 3.99 -6.81
C GLY A 378 -4.74 4.52 -6.70
N GLY A 379 -4.88 5.65 -5.99
CA GLY A 379 -6.04 6.51 -6.13
C GLY A 379 -5.99 7.75 -5.25
N GLY A 380 -6.30 8.89 -5.85
CA GLY A 380 -5.91 10.23 -5.41
C GLY A 380 -5.65 11.07 -6.66
N ASP A 381 -5.24 12.34 -6.52
CA ASP A 381 -4.77 13.12 -7.67
C ASP A 381 -3.24 12.94 -7.82
N ASP A 382 -2.80 11.88 -8.52
CA ASP A 382 -1.39 11.44 -8.50
C ASP A 382 -0.50 12.19 -9.52
N THR A 383 0.77 12.40 -9.16
CA THR A 383 1.77 13.07 -10.01
C THR A 383 3.03 12.24 -10.24
N PHE A 384 3.31 11.91 -11.51
CA PHE A 384 4.52 11.18 -11.91
C PHE A 384 5.52 12.12 -12.59
N PHE A 385 6.73 12.20 -12.06
CA PHE A 385 7.84 12.94 -12.67
C PHE A 385 8.61 12.03 -13.62
N GLY A 386 8.21 12.07 -14.89
CA GLY A 386 8.77 11.28 -15.98
C GLY A 386 10.25 11.57 -16.16
N SER A 387 11.04 10.52 -16.37
CA SER A 387 12.50 10.58 -16.43
C SER A 387 12.99 9.94 -17.73
N GLY A 388 14.07 9.15 -17.72
CA GLY A 388 14.60 8.57 -18.95
C GLY A 388 14.37 7.06 -18.96
N GLY A 389 13.56 6.56 -19.88
CA GLY A 389 13.27 5.13 -19.93
C GLY A 389 12.34 4.80 -21.10
N SER A 390 11.60 3.72 -20.95
CA SER A 390 10.36 3.45 -21.66
C SER A 390 9.33 3.10 -20.59
N ASP A 391 8.82 4.13 -19.94
CA ASP A 391 8.12 4.01 -18.66
C ASP A 391 6.65 3.66 -18.85
N ILE A 392 6.01 3.14 -17.80
CA ILE A 392 4.57 2.87 -17.78
C ILE A 392 3.97 3.56 -16.56
N PHE A 393 3.07 4.51 -16.81
CA PHE A 393 2.36 5.26 -15.76
C PHE A 393 0.90 4.81 -15.70
N TYR A 394 0.48 4.37 -14.52
CA TYR A 394 -0.90 4.09 -14.15
C TYR A 394 -1.34 5.12 -13.12
N GLY A 395 -2.37 5.92 -13.39
CA GLY A 395 -2.98 6.78 -12.38
C GLY A 395 -3.62 5.93 -11.28
N GLY A 396 -4.80 5.37 -11.56
CA GLY A 396 -5.45 4.40 -10.66
C GLY A 396 -6.27 3.30 -11.34
N ASP A 397 -6.96 2.46 -10.54
CA ASP A 397 -7.90 1.48 -11.11
C ASP A 397 -9.15 2.20 -11.67
N SER A 398 -9.11 2.36 -13.00
CA SER A 398 -10.12 2.78 -13.99
C SER A 398 -11.61 2.44 -13.76
N THR A 399 -11.98 1.74 -12.69
CA THR A 399 -13.36 1.37 -12.34
C THR A 399 -13.85 1.87 -10.98
N ALA A 400 -12.95 2.38 -10.12
CA ALA A 400 -13.29 2.88 -8.79
C ALA A 400 -12.75 4.29 -8.52
N ASP A 401 -11.71 4.71 -9.25
CA ASP A 401 -11.06 6.00 -9.05
C ASP A 401 -11.80 7.18 -9.70
N SER A 402 -11.60 8.36 -9.13
CA SER A 402 -11.99 9.66 -9.68
C SER A 402 -10.90 10.71 -9.54
N GLY A 403 -9.66 10.28 -9.31
CA GLY A 403 -8.45 11.09 -9.38
C GLY A 403 -8.27 11.80 -10.73
N ILE A 404 -7.43 12.83 -10.71
CA ILE A 404 -6.97 13.55 -11.89
C ILE A 404 -5.45 13.42 -11.97
N ASP A 405 -4.99 12.44 -12.75
CA ASP A 405 -3.60 12.00 -12.71
C ASP A 405 -2.74 12.73 -13.75
N THR A 406 -1.50 13.04 -13.36
CA THR A 406 -0.61 13.94 -14.11
C THR A 406 0.78 13.35 -14.33
N VAL A 407 1.22 13.25 -15.58
CA VAL A 407 2.65 12.98 -15.89
C VAL A 407 3.35 14.28 -16.27
N SER A 408 4.50 14.54 -15.63
CA SER A 408 5.26 15.78 -15.72
C SER A 408 6.72 15.56 -16.11
N TYR A 409 7.14 16.22 -17.18
CA TYR A 409 8.54 16.26 -17.65
C TYR A 409 9.26 17.58 -17.28
N ALA A 410 8.62 18.42 -16.45
CA ALA A 410 9.07 19.79 -16.15
C ALA A 410 10.46 19.85 -15.48
N ASN A 411 10.87 18.77 -14.79
CA ASN A 411 12.17 18.68 -14.11
C ASN A 411 13.30 18.18 -15.04
N SER A 412 13.13 18.27 -16.36
CA SER A 412 14.13 17.84 -17.35
C SER A 412 15.46 18.61 -17.24
N SER A 413 16.57 17.94 -17.58
CA SER A 413 17.87 18.58 -17.70
C SER A 413 17.98 19.28 -19.06
N ILE A 414 18.80 20.34 -19.11
CA ILE A 414 19.09 21.11 -20.34
C ILE A 414 19.70 20.28 -21.51
N THR A 415 19.96 19.00 -21.27
CA THR A 415 20.51 18.03 -22.22
C THR A 415 19.44 17.28 -23.02
N ASP A 416 18.22 17.26 -22.52
CA ASP A 416 17.24 16.22 -22.88
C ASP A 416 16.34 16.71 -24.03
N GLY A 417 16.10 18.03 -24.06
CA GLY A 417 15.30 18.69 -25.08
C GLY A 417 13.80 18.55 -24.79
N GLY A 418 12.98 18.91 -25.77
CA GLY A 418 11.54 18.76 -25.67
C GLY A 418 11.08 17.31 -25.88
N VAL A 419 9.90 17.02 -25.35
CA VAL A 419 9.19 15.74 -25.42
C VAL A 419 8.15 15.71 -26.53
N ASP A 420 7.80 14.50 -26.96
CA ASP A 420 6.66 14.20 -27.83
C ASP A 420 5.82 13.16 -27.08
N ALA A 421 4.79 13.60 -26.36
CA ALA A 421 4.01 12.79 -25.42
C ALA A 421 2.53 12.79 -25.81
N SER A 422 1.94 11.60 -25.96
CA SER A 422 0.54 11.43 -26.34
C SER A 422 -0.13 10.40 -25.43
N LEU A 423 -1.20 10.81 -24.74
CA LEU A 423 -2.02 9.92 -23.91
C LEU A 423 -2.65 8.76 -24.73
N ILE A 424 -2.76 8.92 -26.05
CA ILE A 424 -3.27 7.89 -26.97
C ILE A 424 -2.15 7.01 -27.54
N ALA A 425 -1.04 7.61 -27.96
CA ALA A 425 -0.02 6.95 -28.77
C ALA A 425 1.23 6.50 -27.98
N GLY A 426 1.34 6.91 -26.72
CA GLY A 426 2.58 6.83 -25.94
C GLY A 426 3.54 7.97 -26.28
N GLY A 427 4.66 8.03 -25.58
CA GLY A 427 5.71 9.00 -25.85
C GLY A 427 6.72 8.54 -26.90
N SER A 428 7.37 9.51 -27.55
CA SER A 428 8.00 9.36 -28.87
C SER A 428 9.39 10.02 -28.96
N SER A 429 9.67 11.03 -28.13
CA SER A 429 10.94 11.76 -28.15
C SER A 429 11.24 12.49 -26.84
N GLY A 430 12.49 12.93 -26.64
CA GLY A 430 12.92 13.56 -25.40
C GLY A 430 13.05 12.54 -24.27
N LEU A 431 12.60 12.94 -23.08
CA LEU A 431 12.44 12.07 -21.92
C LEU A 431 11.36 11.00 -22.13
N SER A 432 10.22 11.37 -22.75
CA SER A 432 9.06 10.47 -22.92
C SER A 432 9.26 9.31 -23.91
N ALA A 433 10.49 9.01 -24.35
CA ALA A 433 10.77 8.23 -25.55
C ALA A 433 10.56 6.70 -25.39
N GLY A 434 9.30 6.29 -25.34
CA GLY A 434 8.85 4.90 -25.16
C GLY A 434 7.69 4.77 -24.18
N ASP A 435 7.36 5.86 -23.49
CA ASP A 435 6.43 5.88 -22.36
C ASP A 435 5.00 5.52 -22.74
N SER A 436 4.27 4.93 -21.79
CA SER A 436 2.86 4.53 -21.91
C SER A 436 2.04 5.10 -20.76
N TYR A 437 0.84 5.61 -21.05
CA TYR A 437 -0.03 6.29 -20.10
C TYR A 437 -1.37 5.54 -19.97
N HIS A 438 -1.83 5.31 -18.74
CA HIS A 438 -3.01 4.50 -18.44
C HIS A 438 -3.85 5.11 -17.31
N GLY A 439 -4.95 5.77 -17.67
CA GLY A 439 -5.72 6.58 -16.70
C GLY A 439 -4.84 7.73 -16.23
N ILE A 440 -4.48 8.60 -17.16
CA ILE A 440 -3.71 9.82 -16.93
C ILE A 440 -4.49 10.90 -17.68
N GLU A 441 -4.87 11.96 -17.00
CA GLU A 441 -5.72 13.03 -17.55
C GLU A 441 -4.86 14.20 -18.04
N ASN A 442 -3.69 14.41 -17.45
CA ASN A 442 -2.88 15.61 -17.68
C ASN A 442 -1.44 15.32 -18.10
N LEU A 443 -0.88 16.23 -18.91
CA LEU A 443 0.53 16.22 -19.29
C LEU A 443 1.17 17.59 -19.05
N ILE A 444 2.37 17.59 -18.46
CA ILE A 444 3.23 18.76 -18.33
C ILE A 444 4.54 18.51 -19.09
N GLY A 445 4.89 19.42 -20.01
CA GLY A 445 6.11 19.37 -20.81
C GLY A 445 7.35 19.88 -20.04
N THR A 446 8.25 20.52 -20.76
CA THR A 446 9.61 20.90 -20.38
C THR A 446 9.83 22.42 -20.56
N ASP A 447 11.06 22.91 -20.35
CA ASP A 447 11.46 24.27 -20.76
C ASP A 447 11.96 24.31 -22.24
N PHE A 448 11.41 23.46 -23.11
CA PHE A 448 11.79 23.32 -24.52
C PHE A 448 10.55 23.24 -25.43
N VAL A 449 10.79 23.14 -26.75
CA VAL A 449 9.70 23.00 -27.74
C VAL A 449 9.12 21.60 -27.68
N ASP A 450 7.91 21.49 -27.15
CA ASP A 450 7.22 20.25 -26.87
C ASP A 450 6.07 19.94 -27.83
N THR A 451 5.62 18.69 -27.79
CA THR A 451 4.38 18.22 -28.44
C THR A 451 3.62 17.36 -27.44
N LEU A 452 2.47 17.85 -27.00
CA LEU A 452 1.61 17.19 -26.01
C LEU A 452 0.24 16.90 -26.66
N GLU A 453 -0.23 15.66 -26.59
CA GLU A 453 -1.53 15.22 -27.10
C GLU A 453 -2.35 14.55 -25.98
N GLY A 454 -3.56 15.07 -25.73
CA GLY A 454 -4.53 14.48 -24.82
C GLY A 454 -5.27 13.29 -25.45
N ASP A 455 -6.40 12.88 -24.87
CA ASP A 455 -7.14 11.67 -25.26
C ASP A 455 -8.58 11.93 -25.78
N SER A 456 -9.60 11.51 -25.02
CA SER A 456 -11.02 11.71 -25.29
C SER A 456 -11.80 12.08 -24.03
N SER A 457 -11.07 12.36 -22.96
CA SER A 457 -11.50 12.93 -21.68
C SER A 457 -11.25 14.44 -21.72
N ASP A 458 -11.58 15.16 -20.65
CA ASP A 458 -11.27 16.60 -20.56
C ASP A 458 -9.85 16.75 -19.98
N ASN A 459 -8.86 17.07 -20.82
CA ASN A 459 -7.45 17.06 -20.41
C ASN A 459 -6.91 18.47 -20.07
N VAL A 460 -5.95 18.56 -19.14
CA VAL A 460 -5.14 19.77 -18.91
C VAL A 460 -3.71 19.55 -19.44
N LEU A 461 -3.31 20.38 -20.41
CA LEU A 461 -1.98 20.36 -21.01
C LEU A 461 -1.20 21.62 -20.62
N THR A 462 0.00 21.44 -20.08
CA THR A 462 0.94 22.54 -19.77
C THR A 462 2.18 22.35 -20.62
N GLY A 463 2.42 23.20 -21.63
CA GLY A 463 3.65 23.13 -22.44
C GLY A 463 4.89 23.37 -21.58
N GLY A 464 4.95 24.55 -20.98
CA GLY A 464 6.09 25.04 -20.22
C GLY A 464 6.65 26.27 -20.90
N SER A 465 7.95 26.50 -20.78
CA SER A 465 8.62 27.59 -21.50
C SER A 465 9.06 27.07 -22.86
N GLY A 466 8.39 27.43 -23.95
CA GLY A 466 8.60 26.70 -25.20
C GLY A 466 8.20 27.45 -26.47
N GLY A 467 7.48 26.75 -27.32
CA GLY A 467 6.90 27.21 -28.58
C GLY A 467 6.09 26.07 -29.17
N ASP A 468 5.13 25.62 -28.37
CA ASP A 468 4.75 24.21 -28.25
C ASP A 468 3.59 23.83 -29.15
N MET A 469 3.32 22.53 -29.25
CA MET A 469 2.13 22.02 -29.92
C MET A 469 1.26 21.29 -28.89
N LEU A 470 0.20 21.96 -28.43
CA LEU A 470 -0.75 21.43 -27.46
C LEU A 470 -2.02 20.98 -28.19
N SER A 471 -2.33 19.69 -28.09
CA SER A 471 -3.45 19.08 -28.80
C SER A 471 -4.36 18.31 -27.86
N GLY A 472 -5.41 18.94 -27.31
CA GLY A 472 -6.29 18.30 -26.32
C GLY A 472 -6.96 17.03 -26.85
N GLY A 473 -7.58 17.12 -28.02
CA GLY A 473 -8.06 15.97 -28.77
C GLY A 473 -9.58 15.98 -28.91
N ALA A 474 -10.27 15.35 -27.97
CA ALA A 474 -11.72 15.32 -27.93
C ALA A 474 -12.26 15.33 -26.48
N GLY A 475 -12.33 16.50 -25.89
CA GLY A 475 -13.05 16.75 -24.64
C GLY A 475 -13.45 18.22 -24.57
N SER A 476 -13.31 18.78 -23.39
CA SER A 476 -13.29 20.21 -23.07
C SER A 476 -11.88 20.56 -22.57
N ASP A 477 -10.94 20.60 -23.50
CA ASP A 477 -9.51 20.57 -23.20
C ASP A 477 -8.94 21.96 -22.86
N THR A 478 -7.99 21.99 -21.91
CA THR A 478 -7.44 23.24 -21.34
C THR A 478 -5.94 23.34 -21.54
N ALA A 479 -5.46 24.45 -22.11
CA ALA A 479 -4.04 24.82 -22.03
C ALA A 479 -3.82 25.67 -20.77
N SER A 480 -2.91 25.24 -19.90
CA SER A 480 -2.68 25.86 -18.59
C SER A 480 -1.33 26.57 -18.51
N TYR A 481 -1.36 27.78 -17.96
CA TYR A 481 -0.21 28.62 -17.63
C TYR A 481 -0.12 28.91 -16.12
N ALA A 482 -0.82 28.13 -15.28
CA ALA A 482 -0.89 28.32 -13.82
C ALA A 482 0.49 28.40 -13.13
N ASN A 483 1.48 27.70 -13.67
CA ASN A 483 2.85 27.66 -13.16
C ASN A 483 3.81 28.67 -13.82
N ALA A 484 3.33 29.52 -14.73
CA ALA A 484 4.15 30.46 -15.48
C ALA A 484 4.85 31.49 -14.56
N GLY A 485 6.14 31.75 -14.81
CA GLY A 485 6.97 32.61 -13.96
C GLY A 485 6.74 34.12 -14.11
N ALA A 486 5.81 34.51 -15.00
CA ALA A 486 5.37 35.86 -15.28
C ALA A 486 4.03 35.80 -16.06
N GLY A 487 3.25 36.88 -16.02
CA GLY A 487 2.00 36.97 -16.78
C GLY A 487 2.23 36.79 -18.29
N VAL A 488 1.36 35.99 -18.90
CA VAL A 488 1.35 35.55 -20.28
C VAL A 488 0.38 36.35 -21.14
N THR A 489 0.45 36.12 -22.44
CA THR A 489 -0.67 36.40 -23.34
C THR A 489 -0.91 35.15 -24.16
N ALA A 490 -2.04 34.48 -23.93
CA ALA A 490 -2.40 33.21 -24.56
C ALA A 490 -3.65 33.41 -25.45
N VAL A 491 -3.67 32.74 -26.60
CA VAL A 491 -4.61 33.08 -27.68
C VAL A 491 -5.10 31.84 -28.43
N LEU A 492 -6.36 31.45 -28.25
CA LEU A 492 -6.95 30.35 -29.02
C LEU A 492 -7.19 30.73 -30.49
N ASP A 493 -7.73 31.92 -30.80
CA ASP A 493 -7.93 32.34 -32.20
C ASP A 493 -6.61 32.55 -32.96
N SER A 494 -6.34 31.65 -33.90
CA SER A 494 -5.28 31.71 -34.92
C SER A 494 -5.13 33.03 -35.70
N ASN A 495 -6.14 33.90 -35.74
CA ASN A 495 -6.00 35.24 -36.31
C ASN A 495 -5.12 36.19 -35.47
N PHE A 496 -4.91 35.87 -34.19
CA PHE A 496 -4.24 36.72 -33.21
C PHE A 496 -2.98 36.09 -32.58
N TRP A 497 -2.54 34.89 -33.01
CA TRP A 497 -1.34 34.21 -32.47
C TRP A 497 -0.04 35.05 -32.49
N ASP A 498 0.08 36.06 -33.37
CA ASP A 498 1.16 37.06 -33.37
C ASP A 498 1.22 37.91 -32.07
N LEU A 499 0.24 37.81 -31.17
CA LEU A 499 0.16 38.50 -29.88
C LEU A 499 0.71 37.70 -28.69
N GLN A 500 0.99 36.40 -28.84
CA GLN A 500 1.34 35.57 -27.70
C GLN A 500 2.68 35.95 -27.07
N THR A 501 2.76 35.91 -25.74
CA THR A 501 3.96 36.28 -24.97
C THR A 501 4.06 35.53 -23.65
N GLY A 502 5.26 35.51 -23.06
CA GLY A 502 5.53 34.74 -21.85
C GLY A 502 5.82 33.29 -22.23
N ASP A 503 5.38 32.36 -21.39
CA ASP A 503 5.53 30.93 -21.68
C ASP A 503 4.71 30.51 -22.92
N ALA A 504 3.61 31.22 -23.24
CA ALA A 504 2.83 31.05 -24.48
C ALA A 504 3.53 31.54 -25.78
N GLU A 505 4.77 32.07 -25.75
CA GLU A 505 5.42 32.70 -26.93
C GLU A 505 5.82 31.68 -28.03
N GLY A 506 4.86 31.32 -28.88
CA GLY A 506 5.07 30.45 -30.04
C GLY A 506 4.15 29.24 -30.10
N ASP A 507 3.35 29.05 -29.05
CA ASP A 507 2.43 27.93 -28.88
C ASP A 507 1.38 27.84 -29.99
N GLN A 508 1.00 26.61 -30.29
CA GLN A 508 0.01 26.25 -31.30
C GLN A 508 -1.00 25.29 -30.68
N PHE A 509 -2.24 25.74 -30.57
CA PHE A 509 -3.34 24.95 -30.04
C PHE A 509 -4.12 24.23 -31.14
N ASN A 510 -4.51 22.98 -30.87
CA ASN A 510 -5.39 22.19 -31.72
C ASN A 510 -6.39 21.41 -30.85
N SER A 511 -7.70 21.55 -31.04
CA SER A 511 -8.68 21.02 -30.07
C SER A 511 -8.29 21.38 -28.63
N ILE A 512 -8.07 22.67 -28.39
CA ILE A 512 -8.09 23.27 -27.06
C ILE A 512 -9.29 24.21 -27.08
N GLU A 513 -10.07 24.16 -26.02
CA GLU A 513 -11.30 24.93 -25.85
C GLU A 513 -11.12 25.99 -24.75
N ASN A 514 -10.22 25.77 -23.79
CA ASN A 514 -10.10 26.57 -22.58
C ASN A 514 -8.66 27.06 -22.33
N LEU A 515 -8.54 28.16 -21.57
CA LEU A 515 -7.26 28.72 -21.11
C LEU A 515 -7.30 28.98 -19.60
N THR A 516 -6.24 28.60 -18.91
CA THR A 516 -5.99 29.01 -17.51
C THR A 516 -4.71 29.84 -17.46
N GLY A 517 -4.79 31.05 -16.90
CA GLY A 517 -3.65 31.91 -16.66
C GLY A 517 -2.86 31.50 -15.42
N SER A 518 -2.03 32.42 -14.95
CA SER A 518 -0.98 32.28 -13.95
C SER A 518 -1.39 32.91 -12.61
N ILE A 519 -0.42 33.38 -11.82
CA ILE A 519 -0.65 34.18 -10.61
C ILE A 519 -0.22 35.66 -10.81
N HIS A 520 -0.29 36.14 -12.05
CA HIS A 520 0.25 37.41 -12.52
C HIS A 520 -0.61 38.03 -13.61
N ASP A 521 -0.68 39.37 -13.69
CA ASP A 521 -1.45 40.15 -14.69
C ASP A 521 -1.44 39.56 -16.13
N ASP A 522 -2.48 38.78 -16.47
CA ASP A 522 -2.59 37.97 -17.68
C ASP A 522 -3.44 38.64 -18.78
N VAL A 523 -3.36 38.07 -19.99
CA VAL A 523 -4.22 38.44 -21.12
C VAL A 523 -4.64 37.19 -21.90
N LEU A 524 -5.87 36.74 -21.74
CA LEU A 524 -6.40 35.52 -22.36
C LEU A 524 -7.42 35.87 -23.46
N TYR A 525 -7.27 35.22 -24.62
CA TYR A 525 -8.19 35.35 -25.76
C TYR A 525 -8.75 33.97 -26.16
N GLY A 526 -10.07 33.87 -26.21
CA GLY A 526 -10.82 32.73 -26.74
C GLY A 526 -10.77 32.63 -28.27
N ASP A 527 -11.76 31.96 -28.88
CA ASP A 527 -11.86 31.78 -30.33
C ASP A 527 -13.22 32.09 -30.96
N SER A 528 -13.92 31.08 -31.47
CA SER A 528 -15.25 31.18 -32.09
C SER A 528 -16.20 30.07 -31.62
N LYS A 529 -15.78 29.37 -30.56
CA LYS A 529 -16.50 28.32 -29.84
C LYS A 529 -16.94 28.89 -28.48
N ASN A 530 -17.47 28.03 -27.62
CA ASN A 530 -17.61 28.34 -26.22
C ASN A 530 -16.27 28.04 -25.53
N ASN A 531 -15.65 29.02 -24.87
CA ASN A 531 -14.39 28.88 -24.15
C ASN A 531 -14.59 29.12 -22.64
N ILE A 532 -13.84 28.41 -21.81
CA ILE A 532 -13.62 28.79 -20.41
C ILE A 532 -12.25 29.49 -20.33
N LEU A 533 -12.26 30.74 -19.85
CA LEU A 533 -11.07 31.56 -19.66
C LEU A 533 -10.95 31.89 -18.16
N ALA A 534 -10.02 31.26 -17.47
CA ALA A 534 -9.74 31.54 -16.05
C ALA A 534 -8.47 32.39 -15.93
N GLY A 535 -8.58 33.62 -15.42
CA GLY A 535 -7.44 34.52 -15.26
C GLY A 535 -6.39 33.97 -14.30
N GLY A 536 -6.83 33.62 -13.09
CA GLY A 536 -5.96 33.24 -11.98
C GLY A 536 -5.87 34.35 -10.94
N ASP A 537 -4.79 34.38 -10.16
CA ASP A 537 -4.51 35.53 -9.28
C ASP A 537 -3.87 36.64 -10.12
N GLY A 538 -4.22 37.91 -9.86
CA GLY A 538 -3.60 39.04 -10.58
C GLY A 538 -4.60 39.89 -11.34
N ALA A 539 -4.08 40.85 -12.11
CA ALA A 539 -4.87 41.91 -12.71
C ALA A 539 -5.11 41.69 -14.22
N ASP A 540 -6.01 40.76 -14.51
CA ASP A 540 -6.04 40.09 -15.81
C ASP A 540 -6.97 40.76 -16.83
N LYS A 541 -6.95 40.24 -18.06
CA LYS A 541 -7.83 40.67 -19.16
C LYS A 541 -8.33 39.46 -19.93
N LEU A 542 -9.63 39.24 -19.91
CA LEU A 542 -10.28 38.08 -20.51
C LEU A 542 -11.14 38.53 -21.69
N TYR A 543 -10.96 37.89 -22.85
CA TYR A 543 -11.66 38.21 -24.10
C TYR A 543 -12.22 36.91 -24.73
N GLY A 544 -13.52 36.66 -24.61
CA GLY A 544 -14.18 35.46 -25.16
C GLY A 544 -14.19 35.44 -26.69
N LEU A 545 -14.60 36.55 -27.30
CA LEU A 545 -14.74 36.84 -28.74
C LEU A 545 -16.11 36.46 -29.34
N ASP A 546 -16.22 35.35 -30.07
CA ASP A 546 -17.46 34.85 -30.66
C ASP A 546 -17.81 33.53 -29.94
N GLY A 547 -18.85 33.45 -29.11
CA GLY A 547 -19.03 32.27 -28.28
C GLY A 547 -20.22 32.35 -27.33
N ASN A 548 -20.36 31.33 -26.51
CA ASN A 548 -21.09 31.44 -25.25
C ASN A 548 -20.06 31.10 -24.17
N ASP A 549 -19.31 32.11 -23.74
CA ASP A 549 -18.06 31.92 -23.01
C ASP A 549 -18.27 32.01 -21.49
N THR A 550 -17.38 31.38 -20.73
CA THR A 550 -17.28 31.54 -19.28
C THR A 550 -15.95 32.21 -18.96
N LEU A 551 -16.00 33.43 -18.41
CA LEU A 551 -14.83 34.19 -18.00
C LEU A 551 -14.77 34.19 -16.47
N VAL A 552 -13.86 33.38 -15.91
CA VAL A 552 -13.71 33.19 -14.47
C VAL A 552 -12.77 34.24 -13.91
N VAL A 553 -13.27 35.01 -12.94
CA VAL A 553 -12.64 36.23 -12.41
C VAL A 553 -12.60 36.21 -10.88
N ASN A 554 -11.55 36.80 -10.33
CA ASN A 554 -11.33 36.90 -8.90
C ASN A 554 -11.76 38.27 -8.36
N GLN A 555 -12.00 38.39 -7.05
CA GLN A 555 -12.55 39.60 -6.44
C GLN A 555 -11.68 40.87 -6.63
N GLY A 556 -11.99 41.63 -7.69
CA GLY A 556 -11.60 43.03 -7.83
C GLY A 556 -10.15 43.26 -8.25
N GLU A 557 -9.47 42.24 -8.77
CA GLU A 557 -8.12 42.36 -9.34
C GLU A 557 -8.19 42.50 -10.88
N ASP A 558 -9.09 41.78 -11.55
CA ASP A 558 -9.34 41.81 -13.00
C ASP A 558 -9.60 43.20 -13.59
N ILE A 559 -8.93 43.51 -14.71
CA ILE A 559 -8.91 44.85 -15.33
C ILE A 559 -9.87 44.99 -16.51
N VAL A 560 -10.09 43.93 -17.28
CA VAL A 560 -11.00 43.94 -18.45
C VAL A 560 -11.64 42.57 -18.63
N VAL A 561 -12.96 42.53 -18.78
CA VAL A 561 -13.68 41.31 -19.14
C VAL A 561 -14.57 41.63 -20.33
N ASN A 562 -14.44 40.89 -21.42
CA ASN A 562 -15.26 41.07 -22.60
C ASN A 562 -15.71 39.69 -23.10
N GLY A 563 -17.00 39.35 -22.93
CA GLY A 563 -17.53 38.09 -23.48
C GLY A 563 -17.52 38.17 -25.00
N GLY A 564 -18.35 39.05 -25.53
CA GLY A 564 -18.26 39.53 -26.91
C GLY A 564 -19.54 39.26 -27.68
N ALA A 565 -19.64 38.10 -28.31
CA ALA A 565 -20.74 37.79 -29.22
C ALA A 565 -21.37 36.40 -29.01
N GLY A 566 -22.13 36.24 -27.92
CA GLY A 566 -23.26 35.30 -27.92
C GLY A 566 -24.14 35.34 -26.69
N THR A 567 -23.78 34.59 -25.65
CA THR A 567 -24.46 34.62 -24.34
C THR A 567 -23.45 34.24 -23.29
N ASP A 568 -22.81 35.27 -22.75
CA ASP A 568 -21.53 35.12 -22.07
C ASP A 568 -21.70 35.25 -20.55
N THR A 569 -20.91 34.47 -19.82
CA THR A 569 -20.99 34.29 -18.37
C THR A 569 -19.72 34.80 -17.71
N VAL A 570 -19.85 35.72 -16.77
CA VAL A 570 -18.76 36.07 -15.86
C VAL A 570 -19.00 35.35 -14.55
N GLU A 571 -18.07 34.50 -14.15
CA GLU A 571 -18.14 33.69 -12.93
C GLU A 571 -17.21 34.29 -11.88
N LEU A 572 -17.78 34.74 -10.75
CA LEU A 572 -17.07 35.43 -9.69
C LEU A 572 -16.67 34.50 -8.56
N HIS A 573 -15.36 34.37 -8.35
CA HIS A 573 -14.81 33.52 -7.30
C HIS A 573 -14.38 34.31 -6.06
N GLY A 574 -14.53 33.66 -4.90
CA GLY A 574 -13.96 34.10 -3.62
C GLY A 574 -14.65 35.31 -2.98
N LEU A 575 -15.97 35.45 -3.10
CA LEU A 575 -16.76 36.47 -2.41
C LEU A 575 -16.65 36.30 -0.88
N ASP A 576 -17.00 37.36 -0.13
CA ASP A 576 -16.99 37.31 1.33
C ASP A 576 -18.33 37.80 1.90
N THR A 577 -18.64 37.41 3.15
CA THR A 577 -19.90 37.79 3.83
C THR A 577 -20.07 39.31 4.08
N SER A 578 -19.15 40.15 3.63
CA SER A 578 -19.31 41.61 3.65
C SER A 578 -20.15 42.06 2.46
N SER A 579 -20.58 43.33 2.45
CA SER A 579 -21.35 43.82 1.31
C SER A 579 -20.39 44.15 0.18
N TYR A 580 -20.40 43.34 -0.88
CA TYR A 580 -19.57 43.58 -2.06
C TYR A 580 -20.24 44.56 -3.02
N ASP A 581 -19.44 45.50 -3.52
CA ASP A 581 -19.84 46.55 -4.44
C ASP A 581 -19.25 46.22 -5.80
N LEU A 582 -20.06 45.62 -6.67
CA LEU A 582 -19.66 45.19 -8.00
C LEU A 582 -19.49 46.35 -8.99
N THR A 583 -19.87 47.57 -8.60
CA THR A 583 -19.81 48.73 -9.51
C THR A 583 -18.43 48.98 -10.15
N PRO A 584 -17.28 48.82 -9.47
CA PRO A 584 -15.97 49.03 -10.09
C PRO A 584 -15.59 47.95 -11.10
N MET A 585 -16.13 46.74 -10.94
CA MET A 585 -15.90 45.60 -11.83
C MET A 585 -16.87 45.64 -13.02
N ALA A 586 -18.13 45.99 -12.81
CA ALA A 586 -19.10 46.16 -13.89
C ALA A 586 -18.74 47.35 -14.82
N ASP A 587 -17.93 48.30 -14.36
CA ASP A 587 -17.28 49.34 -15.18
C ASP A 587 -16.18 48.79 -16.13
N THR A 588 -15.68 47.56 -15.91
CA THR A 588 -14.65 46.89 -16.71
C THR A 588 -15.15 45.65 -17.48
N VAL A 589 -16.40 45.25 -17.24
CA VAL A 589 -17.10 44.15 -17.94
C VAL A 589 -17.92 44.71 -19.11
N ASP A 590 -17.83 44.07 -20.27
CA ASP A 590 -18.53 44.44 -21.51
C ASP A 590 -19.02 43.17 -22.25
N SER A 591 -20.14 43.26 -22.95
CA SER A 591 -20.80 42.14 -23.64
C SER A 591 -20.94 40.84 -22.81
N VAL A 592 -21.75 40.89 -21.74
CA VAL A 592 -22.01 39.79 -20.80
C VAL A 592 -23.49 39.75 -20.40
N GLU A 593 -24.15 38.62 -20.65
CA GLU A 593 -25.56 38.37 -20.33
C GLU A 593 -25.78 37.65 -19.00
N ILE A 594 -24.78 36.96 -18.47
CA ILE A 594 -24.87 36.18 -17.23
C ILE A 594 -23.75 36.62 -16.28
N LEU A 595 -24.12 36.94 -15.05
CA LEU A 595 -23.19 37.12 -13.95
C LEU A 595 -23.48 36.03 -12.92
N ASP A 596 -22.56 35.10 -12.74
CA ASP A 596 -22.64 34.08 -11.70
C ASP A 596 -21.86 34.53 -10.46
N ILE A 597 -22.53 34.49 -9.32
CA ILE A 597 -22.02 34.85 -8.00
C ILE A 597 -22.30 33.76 -6.96
N ALA A 598 -22.74 32.57 -7.39
CA ALA A 598 -23.08 31.45 -6.49
C ALA A 598 -21.83 30.69 -6.03
N ASP A 599 -20.98 31.37 -5.23
CA ASP A 599 -19.71 30.86 -4.72
C ASP A 599 -19.83 30.09 -3.39
N GLY A 600 -21.04 29.91 -2.87
CA GLY A 600 -21.36 29.30 -1.58
C GLY A 600 -21.44 30.29 -0.41
N THR A 601 -21.24 31.59 -0.61
CA THR A 601 -21.17 32.61 0.45
C THR A 601 -22.34 33.60 0.42
N ASP A 602 -23.18 33.59 1.46
CA ASP A 602 -24.26 34.58 1.69
C ASP A 602 -23.77 36.05 1.61
N THR A 603 -23.84 36.67 0.42
CA THR A 603 -23.19 37.96 0.10
C THR A 603 -24.22 39.05 -0.27
N PRO A 604 -24.22 40.20 0.43
CA PRO A 604 -25.02 41.37 0.05
C PRO A 604 -24.39 42.17 -1.10
N ILE A 605 -24.89 41.98 -2.32
CA ILE A 605 -24.38 42.56 -3.56
C ILE A 605 -24.96 43.93 -3.87
N THR A 606 -24.13 44.86 -4.31
CA THR A 606 -24.52 46.17 -4.86
C THR A 606 -24.07 46.34 -6.31
N LEU A 607 -24.96 46.82 -7.17
CA LEU A 607 -24.70 47.21 -8.57
C LEU A 607 -25.30 48.60 -8.85
N ASN A 608 -24.88 49.26 -9.94
CA ASN A 608 -25.51 50.47 -10.45
C ASN A 608 -26.16 50.18 -11.80
N ALA A 609 -27.27 50.87 -12.08
CA ALA A 609 -28.03 50.72 -13.31
C ALA A 609 -27.23 51.13 -14.56
N ASP A 610 -26.30 52.08 -14.44
CA ASP A 610 -25.41 52.47 -15.55
C ASP A 610 -24.43 51.33 -15.89
N ASP A 611 -23.85 50.65 -14.90
CA ASP A 611 -22.88 49.57 -15.12
C ASP A 611 -23.56 48.32 -15.69
N ILE A 612 -24.79 48.00 -15.25
CA ILE A 612 -25.63 46.96 -15.87
C ILE A 612 -25.90 47.26 -17.36
N LEU A 613 -25.99 48.54 -17.75
CA LEU A 613 -26.11 48.93 -19.16
C LEU A 613 -24.77 48.81 -19.91
N ASN A 614 -23.63 49.02 -19.24
CA ASN A 614 -22.30 48.82 -19.82
C ASN A 614 -22.04 47.34 -20.11
N MET A 615 -22.33 46.44 -19.15
CA MET A 615 -22.21 44.99 -19.33
C MET A 615 -23.00 44.48 -20.55
N LEU A 616 -24.09 45.13 -20.94
CA LEU A 616 -24.97 44.75 -22.06
C LEU A 616 -24.73 45.57 -23.35
N ASP A 617 -23.49 45.94 -23.68
CA ASP A 617 -23.08 46.79 -24.84
C ASP A 617 -23.98 48.03 -25.05
N GLY A 618 -24.24 48.77 -23.97
CA GLY A 618 -25.06 49.98 -23.99
C GLY A 618 -26.58 49.76 -24.00
N GLY A 619 -27.05 48.52 -23.81
CA GLY A 619 -28.39 48.22 -23.32
C GLY A 619 -29.42 47.67 -24.32
N GLY A 620 -30.55 47.22 -23.76
CA GLY A 620 -31.64 46.56 -24.48
C GLY A 620 -31.71 45.03 -24.30
N GLY A 621 -30.78 44.46 -23.53
CA GLY A 621 -30.71 43.04 -23.18
C GLY A 621 -31.33 42.68 -21.82
N LEU A 622 -31.06 41.43 -21.40
CA LEU A 622 -31.38 40.86 -20.09
C LEU A 622 -30.07 40.42 -19.45
N LEU A 623 -29.73 40.98 -18.28
CA LEU A 623 -28.68 40.43 -17.42
C LEU A 623 -29.33 39.42 -16.48
N THR A 624 -28.83 38.19 -16.48
CA THR A 624 -29.19 37.15 -15.49
C THR A 624 -28.11 37.15 -14.41
N ILE A 625 -28.50 37.32 -13.16
CA ILE A 625 -27.61 37.17 -12.00
C ILE A 625 -27.98 35.86 -11.31
N GLN A 626 -27.09 34.87 -11.39
CA GLN A 626 -27.22 33.58 -10.72
C GLN A 626 -26.60 33.68 -9.33
N ALA A 627 -27.33 33.29 -8.29
CA ALA A 627 -26.97 33.59 -6.90
C ALA A 627 -27.43 32.50 -5.93
N ASP A 628 -26.81 32.48 -4.75
CA ASP A 628 -27.04 31.50 -3.72
C ASP A 628 -28.25 31.80 -2.82
N SER A 629 -28.66 30.78 -2.06
CA SER A 629 -29.79 30.82 -1.14
C SER A 629 -29.47 31.54 0.18
N GLY A 630 -29.17 32.83 0.07
CA GLY A 630 -28.82 33.73 1.17
C GLY A 630 -28.49 35.14 0.71
N ASP A 631 -28.06 35.26 -0.55
CA ASP A 631 -27.66 36.50 -1.20
C ASP A 631 -28.78 37.54 -1.30
N SER A 632 -28.35 38.78 -1.47
CA SER A 632 -29.29 39.88 -1.67
C SER A 632 -28.76 40.99 -2.59
N LEU A 633 -29.49 41.23 -3.66
CA LEU A 633 -29.20 42.30 -4.62
C LEU A 633 -29.69 43.68 -4.14
N THR A 634 -28.87 44.71 -4.37
CA THR A 634 -29.24 46.12 -4.31
C THR A 634 -28.81 46.82 -5.60
N ILE A 635 -29.78 47.18 -6.45
CA ILE A 635 -29.52 48.04 -7.61
C ILE A 635 -29.63 49.50 -7.17
N THR A 636 -28.56 50.25 -7.39
CA THR A 636 -28.45 51.70 -7.19
C THR A 636 -28.64 52.44 -8.52
N PHE A 637 -28.94 53.73 -8.41
CA PHE A 637 -29.20 54.61 -9.56
C PHE A 637 -28.44 55.90 -9.33
N ASP A 638 -27.45 56.20 -10.16
CA ASP A 638 -26.78 57.49 -10.04
C ASP A 638 -27.72 58.62 -10.52
N TYR A 639 -27.80 59.69 -9.74
CA TYR A 639 -28.81 60.74 -9.92
C TYR A 639 -28.51 61.70 -11.10
N SER A 640 -27.65 61.27 -12.01
CA SER A 640 -26.92 62.11 -12.97
C SER A 640 -27.68 62.40 -14.28
N ALA A 641 -28.59 61.52 -14.73
CA ALA A 641 -29.08 61.60 -16.12
C ALA A 641 -30.58 61.39 -16.44
N GLY A 642 -31.47 60.94 -15.54
CA GLY A 642 -32.87 60.67 -15.98
C GLY A 642 -34.00 60.74 -14.94
N GLY A 643 -33.79 60.20 -13.73
CA GLY A 643 -34.92 59.76 -12.88
C GLY A 643 -35.25 58.27 -13.10
N ASP A 644 -34.23 57.52 -13.50
CA ASP A 644 -34.29 56.10 -13.82
C ASP A 644 -34.53 55.30 -12.54
N HIS A 645 -35.28 54.21 -12.65
CA HIS A 645 -35.75 53.43 -11.51
C HIS A 645 -36.19 52.02 -11.91
N LEU A 646 -36.34 51.13 -10.93
CA LEU A 646 -36.98 49.83 -11.16
C LEU A 646 -38.51 49.97 -11.24
N ASP A 647 -39.12 49.18 -12.11
CA ASP A 647 -40.57 49.01 -12.18
C ASP A 647 -41.20 48.49 -10.88
N THR A 648 -40.41 47.73 -10.10
CA THR A 648 -40.77 47.09 -8.84
C THR A 648 -39.60 47.09 -7.84
N PRO A 649 -39.84 47.18 -6.52
CA PRO A 649 -38.77 47.06 -5.52
C PRO A 649 -38.22 45.63 -5.46
N ILE A 650 -36.90 45.49 -5.30
CA ILE A 650 -36.23 44.18 -5.15
C ILE A 650 -36.81 43.41 -3.96
N VAL A 651 -37.16 42.14 -4.21
CA VAL A 651 -37.60 41.17 -3.20
C VAL A 651 -36.47 40.17 -2.99
N GLN A 652 -35.70 40.38 -1.92
CA GLN A 652 -34.51 39.57 -1.59
C GLN A 652 -34.87 38.07 -1.40
N GLY A 653 -33.99 37.18 -1.86
CA GLY A 653 -34.10 35.73 -1.70
C GLY A 653 -35.25 35.06 -2.47
N VAL A 654 -35.71 35.66 -3.58
CA VAL A 654 -36.74 35.10 -4.46
C VAL A 654 -36.38 35.42 -5.91
N SER A 655 -36.42 34.43 -6.80
CA SER A 655 -36.18 34.67 -8.23
C SER A 655 -37.29 35.55 -8.84
N ASP A 656 -36.91 36.66 -9.47
CA ASP A 656 -37.83 37.63 -10.08
C ASP A 656 -37.11 38.44 -11.18
N THR A 657 -37.88 39.08 -12.07
CA THR A 657 -37.34 39.92 -13.15
C THR A 657 -37.71 41.39 -12.93
N TYR A 658 -36.69 42.24 -12.81
CA TYR A 658 -36.82 43.67 -12.59
C TYR A 658 -36.54 44.44 -13.89
N SER A 659 -37.40 45.39 -14.25
CA SER A 659 -37.16 46.25 -15.42
C SER A 659 -36.52 47.56 -15.00
N ILE A 660 -35.38 47.91 -15.58
CA ILE A 660 -34.75 49.22 -15.45
C ILE A 660 -35.46 50.17 -16.44
N LEU A 661 -36.09 51.22 -15.91
CA LEU A 661 -36.85 52.21 -16.67
C LEU A 661 -36.08 53.54 -16.76
N ASP A 662 -36.06 54.15 -17.94
CA ASP A 662 -35.60 55.53 -18.11
C ASP A 662 -36.58 56.55 -17.50
N GLY A 663 -36.14 57.80 -17.33
CA GLY A 663 -36.97 58.93 -16.91
C GLY A 663 -38.16 59.29 -17.85
N ALA A 664 -38.38 58.53 -18.92
CA ALA A 664 -39.53 58.60 -19.82
C ALA A 664 -40.40 57.32 -19.80
N GLU A 665 -40.17 56.41 -18.85
CA GLU A 665 -40.87 55.14 -18.61
C GLU A 665 -40.68 54.09 -19.72
N ASN A 666 -39.55 54.13 -20.44
CA ASN A 666 -39.13 53.08 -21.37
C ASN A 666 -38.20 52.09 -20.67
N VAL A 667 -38.37 50.79 -20.91
CA VAL A 667 -37.41 49.77 -20.46
C VAL A 667 -36.09 49.95 -21.23
N VAL A 668 -34.98 50.09 -20.53
CA VAL A 668 -33.62 50.21 -21.10
C VAL A 668 -32.78 48.95 -20.87
N ALA A 669 -33.04 48.21 -19.79
CA ALA A 669 -32.48 46.89 -19.51
C ALA A 669 -33.43 46.09 -18.61
N GLN A 670 -33.23 44.77 -18.53
CA GLN A 670 -33.87 43.91 -17.54
C GLN A 670 -32.81 43.16 -16.73
N VAL A 671 -33.10 42.91 -15.47
CA VAL A 671 -32.28 42.06 -14.58
C VAL A 671 -33.15 40.91 -14.09
N GLN A 672 -32.76 39.69 -14.38
CA GLN A 672 -33.32 38.49 -13.76
C GLN A 672 -32.41 38.08 -12.61
N TRP A 673 -32.94 38.11 -11.39
CA TRP A 673 -32.29 37.51 -10.24
C TRP A 673 -32.77 36.07 -10.16
N ASP A 674 -31.85 35.10 -10.26
CA ASP A 674 -32.16 33.67 -10.15
C ASP A 674 -31.41 33.05 -8.98
N VAL A 675 -32.17 32.67 -7.94
CA VAL A 675 -31.62 31.89 -6.82
C VAL A 675 -31.55 30.42 -7.24
N ILE A 676 -30.33 29.88 -7.34
CA ILE A 676 -30.05 28.46 -7.55
C ILE A 676 -30.03 27.70 -6.20
N THR A 677 -30.15 26.36 -6.23
CA THR A 677 -30.58 25.53 -5.08
C THR A 677 -29.91 24.18 -4.96
#